data_AF-A0ABD1P6M7-F1
#
_entry.id   AF-A0ABD1P6M7-F1
#
_cell.length_a   1.000
_cell.length_b   1.000
_cell.length_c   1.000
_cell.angle_alpha   90.00
_cell.angle_beta   90.00
_cell.angle_gamma   90.00
#
_symmetry.space_group_name_H-M   'P 1'
#
loop_
_entity.id
_entity.type
_entity.pdbx_description
1 polymer ?
#
loop_
_entity_poly.entity_id
_entity_poly.type
_entity_poly.pdbx_seq_one_letter_code
_entity_poly.pdbx_strand_id
1 'polypeptide(L)'
;MEETFVPFRGIKNDLKGRLLCYKQDWSGGLRAGIRILAPTTYIFFASAIPVISFGEQLERDTDGTLTAVQTLASTAICGVIHSIVGGQPLLILGVAEPTVIMYTFMFNFAKDRKDLGQKLFLAWTGWVCVWTSLLLFLLAVLGACSLINRFTRLAGELFGLLIAMLFMQEAIRGVVEEFGIPQRGNSNQTALLPSWRFGNGMFALVLSFGLLLTALRSRKARSWRYGTGWLRGIIADYGVPLMVIVWTGVSYIPVNDVPRGIPRRLFSPNPWSAGAYSNWTVIKEMLDVPPLYIVGAFIPATMIAVLYYFDHSVASQLSQQQEFNLKKPSSYHYDLLLLGFLVILCGLIGIPPSNGVIPQSPMHTKSLATLKHQLLRNKLVSTARNSMRRNANLSQLYRNMQEAYNEMQTPLVYQTPAALGLKELKDSTVQQASSGGYIDAPVDESVFDVDKDIDDLLPVEVKEQRVSNLLQAFMVGGCVAAMPLLKKIPTSVLWGYFAFMAIESLPGNQFWERILLLFTAPSRRYKVLEEYHATFVETVPFKTIAFFTLFQTAYLLLCFGITWIPIAGVLFPLLIMFLVPVRQYFLPKFFKGAHLQDLDAAEYEEYPAITYNLSFEDPVTQTRATNIDSGEIFDEIITRSRGEIRHASSPKVMSSTQTPHEEMMPVYSPRLTQRAYSPQLNEIRTERSPRSNQGLEIKQTPSPGPSILGQISRVFNQIHSDGLVNPSYRMRPQIVLFGDSITEQSFRVGGWGAALADTYSRKADVLVRGYGGYNTRWALFLLHHLFPMGSEKPPVSVTIFFGANDAALLGRTGERQHVPVEEYKENLRRIVQHLKNRSPAVLVVLITPPPVDEQGRLEFARSLYGDKATKLPERTNESAAVYAKQCVELAKELGLPSINLWSKMQETEGWQKKFLSDGLHLTAEGNAVVHEEVVRVFSEAGLSAPEMPYDFPHHLEIDGENPEKAFQNLCAGYLNVSDETVPQVEYEASNNVVWGLHN
;
A
#
# COMPACT_ATOMS: atom_id res chain seq x y z
N MET A 1 3.04 -12.26 -20.85
CA MET A 1 3.43 -13.12 -21.99
C MET A 1 2.68 -14.44 -21.88
N GLU A 2 2.12 -14.96 -22.97
CA GLU A 2 1.58 -16.33 -22.98
C GLU A 2 2.72 -17.30 -23.31
N GLU A 3 3.14 -18.12 -22.34
CA GLU A 3 4.06 -19.21 -22.64
C GLU A 3 3.33 -20.30 -23.43
N THR A 4 3.79 -20.58 -24.64
CA THR A 4 3.31 -21.74 -25.40
C THR A 4 3.59 -23.03 -24.63
N PHE A 5 2.55 -23.84 -24.40
CA PHE A 5 2.59 -25.11 -23.67
C PHE A 5 3.49 -26.17 -24.36
N VAL A 6 4.80 -26.04 -24.18
CA VAL A 6 5.82 -26.99 -24.65
C VAL A 6 6.20 -27.89 -23.48
N PRO A 7 5.97 -29.21 -23.56
CA PRO A 7 6.19 -30.10 -22.43
C PRO A 7 7.66 -30.13 -22.00
N PHE A 8 7.91 -30.33 -20.70
CA PHE A 8 9.22 -30.28 -20.03
C PHE A 8 9.97 -28.92 -20.08
N ARG A 9 9.51 -27.92 -20.84
CA ARG A 9 10.22 -26.63 -21.00
C ARG A 9 10.37 -25.88 -19.67
N GLY A 10 9.31 -25.79 -18.88
CA GLY A 10 9.33 -25.16 -17.55
C GLY A 10 10.33 -25.84 -16.62
N ILE A 11 10.22 -27.14 -16.41
CA ILE A 11 11.13 -27.94 -15.56
C ILE A 11 12.61 -27.72 -15.97
N LYS A 12 12.90 -27.69 -17.27
CA LYS A 12 14.26 -27.47 -17.79
C LYS A 12 14.78 -26.04 -17.53
N ASN A 13 13.91 -25.04 -17.58
CA ASN A 13 14.24 -23.65 -17.26
C ASN A 13 14.52 -23.49 -15.76
N ASP A 14 13.58 -23.91 -14.91
CA ASP A 14 13.67 -23.87 -13.44
C ASP A 14 14.98 -24.51 -12.94
N LEU A 15 15.26 -25.74 -13.39
CA LEU A 15 16.46 -26.48 -13.02
C LEU A 15 17.75 -25.80 -13.49
N LYS A 16 17.79 -25.29 -14.74
CA LYS A 16 18.96 -24.57 -15.26
C LYS A 16 19.21 -23.27 -14.49
N GLY A 17 18.16 -22.56 -14.08
CA GLY A 17 18.26 -21.35 -13.26
C GLY A 17 18.81 -21.65 -11.87
N ARG A 18 18.18 -22.58 -11.14
CA ARG A 18 18.56 -22.88 -9.75
C ARG A 18 19.90 -23.60 -9.60
N LEU A 19 20.32 -24.43 -10.57
CA LEU A 19 21.62 -25.12 -10.51
C LEU A 19 22.81 -24.14 -10.47
N LEU A 20 22.71 -22.98 -11.12
CA LEU A 20 23.75 -21.94 -11.09
C LEU A 20 23.90 -21.30 -9.70
N CYS A 21 22.79 -21.14 -8.97
CA CYS A 21 22.77 -20.53 -7.65
C CYS A 21 23.02 -21.53 -6.50
N TYR A 22 22.83 -22.84 -6.72
CA TYR A 22 22.82 -23.87 -5.67
C TYR A 22 24.02 -23.82 -4.70
N LYS A 23 25.25 -23.63 -5.21
CA LYS A 23 26.47 -23.51 -4.38
C LYS A 23 26.48 -22.25 -3.49
N GLN A 24 25.77 -21.21 -3.90
CA GLN A 24 25.62 -19.95 -3.17
C GLN A 24 24.55 -20.06 -2.07
N ASP A 25 23.54 -20.92 -2.21
CA ASP A 25 22.53 -21.17 -1.18
C ASP A 25 23.18 -21.71 0.12
N TRP A 26 24.04 -22.72 -0.03
CA TRP A 26 24.75 -23.37 1.09
C TRP A 26 25.81 -22.47 1.71
N SER A 27 26.71 -21.92 0.89
CA SER A 27 27.77 -21.01 1.39
C SER A 27 27.21 -19.68 1.92
N GLY A 28 26.08 -19.22 1.38
CA GLY A 28 25.34 -18.05 1.85
C GLY A 28 24.70 -18.27 3.23
N GLY A 29 24.15 -19.45 3.49
CA GLY A 29 23.61 -19.85 4.80
C GLY A 29 24.71 -20.04 5.84
N LEU A 30 25.73 -20.85 5.56
CA LEU A 30 26.83 -21.14 6.50
C LEU A 30 27.56 -19.87 6.97
N ARG A 31 27.75 -18.88 6.10
CA ARG A 31 28.37 -17.58 6.46
C ARG A 31 27.53 -16.70 7.38
N ALA A 32 26.23 -16.95 7.53
CA ALA A 32 25.38 -16.18 8.45
C ALA A 32 25.48 -16.68 9.91
N GLY A 33 25.99 -17.90 10.12
CA GLY A 33 26.31 -18.46 11.43
C GLY A 33 25.11 -18.53 12.39
N ILE A 34 25.38 -18.32 13.67
CA ILE A 34 24.42 -18.43 14.78
C ILE A 34 23.15 -17.59 14.56
N ARG A 35 23.22 -16.51 13.78
CA ARG A 35 22.08 -15.61 13.55
C ARG A 35 20.93 -16.23 12.75
N ILE A 36 21.17 -17.28 11.95
CA ILE A 36 20.09 -18.07 11.33
C ILE A 36 19.28 -18.86 12.36
N LEU A 37 19.84 -19.18 13.54
CA LEU A 37 19.18 -20.00 14.55
C LEU A 37 17.88 -19.38 15.08
N ALA A 38 17.75 -18.05 15.10
CA ALA A 38 16.52 -17.38 15.54
C ALA A 38 15.35 -17.60 14.56
N PRO A 39 15.44 -17.23 13.26
CA PRO A 39 14.46 -17.64 12.25
C PRO A 39 14.17 -19.14 12.23
N THR A 40 15.21 -19.98 12.27
CA THR A 40 15.07 -21.44 12.27
C THR A 40 14.25 -21.93 13.47
N THR A 41 14.50 -21.41 14.66
CA THR A 41 13.80 -21.83 15.90
C THR A 41 12.36 -21.32 15.91
N TYR A 42 12.11 -20.08 15.48
CA TYR A 42 10.76 -19.53 15.33
C TYR A 42 9.92 -20.38 14.36
N ILE A 43 10.45 -20.64 13.15
CA ILE A 43 9.74 -21.44 12.14
C ILE A 43 9.63 -22.90 12.56
N PHE A 44 10.61 -23.48 13.27
CA PHE A 44 10.50 -24.80 13.88
C PHE A 44 9.26 -24.90 14.79
N PHE A 45 9.06 -23.95 15.71
CA PHE A 45 7.88 -23.98 16.58
C PHE A 45 6.58 -23.72 15.81
N ALA A 46 6.58 -22.79 14.86
CA ALA A 46 5.44 -22.53 13.97
C ALA A 46 5.12 -23.71 13.02
N SER A 47 6.05 -24.65 12.82
CA SER A 47 5.88 -25.87 12.02
C SER A 47 5.45 -27.07 12.87
N ALA A 48 6.10 -27.25 14.04
CA ALA A 48 5.91 -28.44 14.87
C ALA A 48 4.55 -28.47 15.57
N ILE A 49 4.08 -27.34 16.12
CA ILE A 49 2.86 -27.32 16.94
C ILE A 49 1.60 -27.62 16.10
N PRO A 50 1.39 -27.07 14.88
CA PRO A 50 0.28 -27.47 14.02
C PRO A 50 0.35 -28.96 13.66
N VAL A 51 1.53 -29.44 13.26
CA VAL A 51 1.76 -30.83 12.82
C VAL A 51 1.52 -31.83 13.95
N ILE A 52 1.83 -31.49 15.21
CA ILE A 52 1.49 -32.29 16.38
C ILE A 52 -0.04 -32.41 16.53
N SER A 53 -0.77 -31.31 16.39
CA SER A 53 -2.22 -31.26 16.61
C SER A 53 -3.03 -31.86 15.46
N PHE A 54 -2.64 -31.61 14.20
CA PHE A 54 -3.14 -32.34 13.03
C PHE A 54 -2.84 -33.84 13.14
N GLY A 55 -1.69 -34.17 13.76
CA GLY A 55 -1.34 -35.52 14.17
C GLY A 55 -2.30 -36.13 15.21
N GLU A 56 -2.72 -35.36 16.22
CA GLU A 56 -3.72 -35.80 17.20
C GLU A 56 -5.12 -35.92 16.57
N GLN A 57 -5.49 -34.98 15.69
CA GLN A 57 -6.76 -35.00 14.94
C GLN A 57 -6.85 -36.28 14.08
N LEU A 58 -5.79 -36.61 13.34
CA LEU A 58 -5.67 -37.90 12.64
C LEU A 58 -5.74 -39.10 13.60
N GLU A 59 -5.14 -39.03 14.79
CA GLU A 59 -5.16 -40.13 15.76
C GLU A 59 -6.55 -40.33 16.40
N ARG A 60 -7.36 -39.27 16.50
CA ARG A 60 -8.78 -39.31 16.89
C ARG A 60 -9.64 -39.86 15.75
N ASP A 61 -9.56 -39.26 14.56
CA ASP A 61 -10.47 -39.54 13.43
C ASP A 61 -10.21 -40.91 12.77
N THR A 62 -8.96 -41.38 12.72
CA THR A 62 -8.59 -42.64 12.05
C THR A 62 -8.57 -43.86 12.98
N ASP A 63 -9.29 -43.80 14.11
CA ASP A 63 -9.21 -44.79 15.20
C ASP A 63 -7.75 -45.19 15.53
N GLY A 64 -6.85 -44.20 15.57
CA GLY A 64 -5.41 -44.36 15.80
C GLY A 64 -4.62 -45.20 14.79
N THR A 65 -5.12 -45.39 13.57
CA THR A 65 -4.34 -46.02 12.47
C THR A 65 -3.24 -45.08 11.97
N LEU A 66 -3.50 -43.77 11.94
CA LEU A 66 -2.47 -42.73 11.85
C LEU A 66 -2.26 -42.05 13.21
N THR A 67 -1.08 -41.51 13.42
CA THR A 67 -0.62 -40.94 14.70
C THR A 67 0.24 -39.70 14.49
N ALA A 68 0.35 -38.85 15.51
CA ALA A 68 1.17 -37.64 15.44
C ALA A 68 2.66 -37.89 15.11
N VAL A 69 3.15 -39.10 15.40
CA VAL A 69 4.51 -39.54 15.03
C VAL A 69 4.69 -39.63 13.51
N GLN A 70 3.69 -40.15 12.78
CA GLN A 70 3.75 -40.28 11.32
C GLN A 70 3.65 -38.91 10.63
N THR A 71 2.84 -37.99 11.17
CA THR A 71 2.69 -36.62 10.68
C THR A 71 3.97 -35.78 10.88
N LEU A 72 4.61 -35.89 12.05
CA LEU A 72 5.93 -35.30 12.32
C LEU A 72 7.03 -35.92 11.42
N ALA A 73 7.03 -37.24 11.24
CA ALA A 73 8.00 -37.92 10.40
C ALA A 73 7.89 -37.52 8.93
N SER A 74 6.67 -37.39 8.39
CA SER A 74 6.42 -36.85 7.05
C SER A 74 7.02 -35.45 6.90
N THR A 75 6.67 -34.55 7.82
CA THR A 75 7.17 -33.16 7.82
C THR A 75 8.71 -33.11 7.84
N ALA A 76 9.35 -33.92 8.69
CA ALA A 76 10.81 -34.01 8.78
C ALA A 76 11.46 -34.58 7.50
N ILE A 77 10.96 -35.71 6.99
CA ILE A 77 11.52 -36.39 5.80
C ILE A 77 11.35 -35.52 4.56
N CYS A 78 10.15 -34.99 4.32
CA CYS A 78 9.87 -34.10 3.19
C CYS A 78 10.68 -32.79 3.31
N GLY A 79 10.75 -32.18 4.50
CA GLY A 79 11.53 -30.97 4.73
C GLY A 79 13.03 -31.15 4.48
N VAL A 80 13.63 -32.25 4.95
CA VAL A 80 15.04 -32.57 4.66
C VAL A 80 15.26 -32.75 3.17
N ILE A 81 14.47 -33.60 2.49
CA ILE A 81 14.63 -33.85 1.05
C ILE A 81 14.43 -32.56 0.24
N HIS A 82 13.40 -31.74 0.53
CA HIS A 82 13.14 -30.49 -0.19
C HIS A 82 14.20 -29.43 0.07
N SER A 83 14.73 -29.31 1.28
CA SER A 83 15.84 -28.38 1.56
C SER A 83 17.09 -28.71 0.72
N ILE A 84 17.34 -29.99 0.46
CA ILE A 84 18.47 -30.47 -0.34
C ILE A 84 18.17 -30.38 -1.85
N VAL A 85 17.04 -30.91 -2.30
CA VAL A 85 16.75 -31.20 -3.71
C VAL A 85 15.83 -30.17 -4.37
N GLY A 86 14.98 -29.47 -3.61
CA GLY A 86 13.95 -28.54 -4.11
C GLY A 86 14.51 -27.28 -4.75
N GLY A 87 13.78 -26.69 -5.70
CA GLY A 87 14.23 -25.50 -6.40
C GLY A 87 14.11 -24.25 -5.53
N GLN A 88 12.96 -24.01 -4.89
CA GLN A 88 12.72 -22.88 -4.00
C GLN A 88 13.11 -23.21 -2.54
N PRO A 89 14.23 -22.68 -2.00
CA PRO A 89 14.75 -23.06 -0.69
C PRO A 89 14.07 -22.34 0.48
N LEU A 90 13.09 -21.46 0.21
CA LEU A 90 12.32 -20.74 1.23
C LEU A 90 11.02 -21.45 1.62
N LEU A 91 10.51 -22.33 0.76
CA LEU A 91 9.23 -23.03 0.96
C LEU A 91 9.31 -24.01 2.13
N ILE A 92 8.34 -23.94 3.06
CA ILE A 92 8.22 -24.89 4.17
C ILE A 92 7.23 -26.00 3.76
N LEU A 93 7.67 -27.25 3.83
CA LEU A 93 6.80 -28.42 3.70
C LEU A 93 6.32 -28.89 5.08
N GLY A 94 5.09 -29.38 5.11
CA GLY A 94 4.47 -30.02 6.28
C GLY A 94 3.09 -30.60 5.93
N VAL A 95 2.38 -31.11 6.91
CA VAL A 95 1.00 -31.60 6.71
C VAL A 95 0.01 -30.48 7.06
N ALA A 96 -0.84 -30.11 6.10
CA ALA A 96 -1.89 -29.12 6.25
C ALA A 96 -3.25 -29.76 6.61
N GLU A 97 -4.17 -28.97 7.17
CA GLU A 97 -5.54 -29.41 7.52
C GLU A 97 -6.30 -30.07 6.35
N PRO A 98 -6.22 -29.58 5.09
CA PRO A 98 -6.88 -30.26 3.97
C PRO A 98 -6.43 -31.71 3.78
N THR A 99 -5.14 -32.01 4.03
CA THR A 99 -4.63 -33.39 4.01
C THR A 99 -5.27 -34.24 5.11
N VAL A 100 -5.46 -33.69 6.32
CA VAL A 100 -6.16 -34.36 7.42
C VAL A 100 -7.59 -34.70 7.02
N ILE A 101 -8.33 -33.74 6.49
CA ILE A 101 -9.73 -33.91 6.06
C ILE A 101 -9.83 -34.99 4.95
N MET A 102 -8.94 -34.96 3.96
CA MET A 102 -8.89 -36.01 2.92
C MET A 102 -8.64 -37.40 3.51
N TYR A 103 -7.71 -37.52 4.47
CA TYR A 103 -7.40 -38.80 5.12
C TYR A 103 -8.53 -39.29 6.04
N THR A 104 -9.21 -38.41 6.77
CA THR A 104 -10.42 -38.73 7.55
C THR A 104 -11.57 -39.18 6.64
N PHE A 105 -11.79 -38.53 5.50
CA PHE A 105 -12.80 -38.97 4.52
C PHE A 105 -12.47 -40.36 3.95
N MET A 106 -11.21 -40.56 3.52
CA MET A 106 -10.73 -41.85 3.02
C MET A 106 -10.82 -42.96 4.09
N PHE A 107 -10.55 -42.64 5.36
CA PHE A 107 -10.66 -43.59 6.46
C PHE A 107 -12.10 -44.05 6.68
N ASN A 108 -13.05 -43.11 6.75
CA ASN A 108 -14.47 -43.43 6.87
C ASN A 108 -14.98 -44.25 5.67
N PHE A 109 -14.53 -43.92 4.44
CA PHE A 109 -14.84 -44.71 3.26
C PHE A 109 -14.29 -46.15 3.32
N ALA A 110 -13.11 -46.36 3.91
CA ALA A 110 -12.48 -47.68 4.04
C ALA A 110 -13.07 -48.53 5.17
N LYS A 111 -13.34 -47.90 6.32
CA LYS A 111 -13.79 -48.54 7.57
C LYS A 111 -15.06 -49.38 7.41
N ASP A 112 -16.05 -48.86 6.69
CA ASP A 112 -17.35 -49.52 6.51
C ASP A 112 -17.36 -50.58 5.36
N ARG A 113 -16.24 -50.78 4.67
CA ARG A 113 -16.11 -51.72 3.54
C ARG A 113 -15.52 -53.04 3.99
N LYS A 114 -16.30 -54.13 3.83
CA LYS A 114 -15.89 -55.50 4.20
C LYS A 114 -14.63 -55.98 3.49
N ASP A 115 -14.36 -55.48 2.28
CA ASP A 115 -13.26 -55.92 1.42
C ASP A 115 -11.93 -55.16 1.69
N LEU A 116 -11.96 -54.14 2.55
CA LEU A 116 -10.84 -53.23 2.79
C LEU A 116 -10.59 -53.07 4.31
N GLY A 117 -11.62 -52.62 5.04
CA GLY A 117 -11.61 -52.43 6.48
C GLY A 117 -10.51 -51.48 6.99
N GLN A 118 -10.31 -51.47 8.30
CA GLN A 118 -9.32 -50.61 8.95
C GLN A 118 -7.86 -51.01 8.62
N LYS A 119 -7.59 -52.28 8.30
CA LYS A 119 -6.21 -52.78 8.09
C LYS A 119 -5.64 -52.36 6.74
N LEU A 120 -6.34 -52.65 5.64
CA LEU A 120 -5.86 -52.31 4.30
C LEU A 120 -6.04 -50.82 3.94
N PHE A 121 -6.56 -49.99 4.85
CA PHE A 121 -6.64 -48.54 4.68
C PHE A 121 -5.29 -47.93 4.28
N LEU A 122 -4.21 -48.20 5.04
CA LEU A 122 -2.88 -47.64 4.74
C LEU A 122 -2.39 -48.09 3.35
N ALA A 123 -2.52 -49.38 3.03
CA ALA A 123 -2.18 -49.97 1.74
C ALA A 123 -2.96 -49.32 0.57
N TRP A 124 -4.25 -49.04 0.77
CA TRP A 124 -5.07 -48.31 -0.19
C TRP A 124 -4.65 -46.83 -0.32
N THR A 125 -4.28 -46.16 0.76
CA THR A 125 -3.71 -44.80 0.68
C THR A 125 -2.41 -44.75 -0.12
N GLY A 126 -1.60 -45.82 -0.08
CA GLY A 126 -0.43 -45.99 -0.95
C GLY A 126 -0.78 -45.94 -2.43
N TRP A 127 -1.85 -46.64 -2.86
CA TRP A 127 -2.33 -46.58 -4.25
C TRP A 127 -2.92 -45.22 -4.63
N VAL A 128 -3.62 -44.55 -3.71
CA VAL A 128 -4.05 -43.16 -3.92
C VAL A 128 -2.84 -42.26 -4.15
N CYS A 129 -1.79 -42.35 -3.33
CA CYS A 129 -0.55 -41.59 -3.52
C CYS A 129 0.19 -41.90 -4.84
N VAL A 130 0.15 -43.14 -5.34
CA VAL A 130 0.71 -43.49 -6.67
C VAL A 130 -0.04 -42.76 -7.80
N TRP A 131 -1.38 -42.76 -7.78
CA TRP A 131 -2.17 -42.01 -8.76
C TRP A 131 -1.99 -40.49 -8.62
N THR A 132 -1.94 -39.95 -7.39
CA THR A 132 -1.68 -38.53 -7.13
C THR A 132 -0.31 -38.12 -7.68
N SER A 133 0.72 -38.93 -7.45
CA SER A 133 2.08 -38.72 -7.97
C SER A 133 2.10 -38.66 -9.51
N LEU A 134 1.43 -39.60 -10.18
CA LEU A 134 1.29 -39.62 -11.64
C LEU A 134 0.60 -38.37 -12.18
N LEU A 135 -0.48 -37.91 -11.53
CA LEU A 135 -1.18 -36.68 -11.91
C LEU A 135 -0.34 -35.42 -11.66
N LEU A 136 0.39 -35.33 -10.55
CA LEU A 136 1.32 -34.22 -10.28
C LEU A 136 2.47 -34.18 -11.30
N PHE A 137 3.02 -35.33 -11.69
CA PHE A 137 4.00 -35.41 -12.77
C PHE A 137 3.42 -34.94 -14.11
N LEU A 138 2.19 -35.33 -14.45
CA LEU A 138 1.51 -34.87 -15.67
C LEU A 138 1.32 -33.34 -15.67
N LEU A 139 0.85 -32.76 -14.56
CA LEU A 139 0.67 -31.31 -14.41
C LEU A 139 2.01 -30.55 -14.51
N ALA A 140 3.08 -31.07 -13.89
CA ALA A 140 4.42 -30.48 -13.97
C ALA A 140 5.01 -30.53 -15.40
N VAL A 141 4.85 -31.66 -16.09
CA VAL A 141 5.34 -31.85 -17.48
C VAL A 141 4.56 -30.99 -18.47
N LEU A 142 3.24 -30.85 -18.31
CA LEU A 142 2.38 -30.03 -19.16
C LEU A 142 2.52 -28.52 -18.93
N GLY A 143 3.27 -28.07 -17.91
CA GLY A 143 3.44 -26.65 -17.62
C GLY A 143 2.23 -26.01 -16.91
N ALA A 144 1.45 -26.79 -16.16
CA ALA A 144 0.23 -26.31 -15.48
C ALA A 144 0.51 -25.21 -14.44
N CYS A 145 1.75 -25.09 -13.93
CA CYS A 145 2.13 -24.01 -13.01
C CYS A 145 1.96 -22.62 -13.62
N SER A 146 2.00 -22.47 -14.95
CA SER A 146 1.71 -21.20 -15.65
C SER A 146 0.32 -20.60 -15.32
N LEU A 147 -0.65 -21.44 -14.92
CA LEU A 147 -1.96 -20.99 -14.48
C LEU A 147 -1.95 -20.27 -13.12
N ILE A 148 -0.93 -20.49 -12.26
CA ILE A 148 -0.82 -19.79 -10.98
C ILE A 148 -0.56 -18.28 -11.16
N ASN A 149 0.02 -17.86 -12.28
CA ASN A 149 0.19 -16.44 -12.60
C ASN A 149 -1.15 -15.74 -12.90
N ARG A 150 -2.27 -16.48 -12.99
CA ARG A 150 -3.64 -15.93 -13.03
C ARG A 150 -4.33 -15.91 -11.66
N PHE A 151 -3.68 -16.44 -10.62
CA PHE A 151 -4.17 -16.42 -9.24
C PHE A 151 -3.87 -15.05 -8.61
N THR A 152 -4.91 -14.22 -8.48
CA THR A 152 -4.80 -12.82 -8.06
C THR A 152 -5.11 -12.64 -6.57
N ARG A 153 -4.84 -11.45 -6.05
CA ARG A 153 -4.97 -11.11 -4.61
C ARG A 153 -6.36 -11.45 -4.05
N LEU A 154 -7.42 -11.24 -4.82
CA LEU A 154 -8.79 -11.67 -4.50
C LEU A 154 -8.88 -13.12 -4.01
N ALA A 155 -8.27 -14.05 -4.75
CA ALA A 155 -8.39 -15.47 -4.48
C ALA A 155 -7.47 -15.91 -3.33
N GLY A 156 -6.27 -15.32 -3.23
CA GLY A 156 -5.34 -15.55 -2.12
C GLY A 156 -5.87 -15.05 -0.78
N GLU A 157 -6.45 -13.84 -0.75
CA GLU A 157 -7.01 -13.25 0.48
C GLU A 157 -8.28 -13.95 0.94
N LEU A 158 -9.16 -14.35 0.02
CA LEU A 158 -10.36 -15.11 0.35
C LEU A 158 -9.99 -16.52 0.86
N PHE A 159 -8.98 -17.17 0.27
CA PHE A 159 -8.46 -18.44 0.78
C PHE A 159 -7.83 -18.30 2.17
N GLY A 160 -6.97 -17.30 2.38
CA GLY A 160 -6.34 -17.06 3.67
C GLY A 160 -7.36 -16.84 4.79
N LEU A 161 -8.44 -16.08 4.52
CA LEU A 161 -9.51 -15.87 5.49
C LEU A 161 -10.39 -17.12 5.71
N LEU A 162 -10.54 -17.99 4.70
CA LEU A 162 -11.22 -19.28 4.84
C LEU A 162 -10.46 -20.22 5.78
N ILE A 163 -9.13 -20.34 5.62
CA ILE A 163 -8.28 -21.14 6.52
C ILE A 163 -8.28 -20.55 7.94
N ALA A 164 -8.22 -19.22 8.09
CA ALA A 164 -8.34 -18.57 9.40
C ALA A 164 -9.67 -18.92 10.10
N MET A 165 -10.77 -18.97 9.35
CA MET A 165 -12.10 -19.32 9.86
C MET A 165 -12.20 -20.81 10.26
N LEU A 166 -11.61 -21.71 9.47
CA LEU A 166 -11.56 -23.15 9.77
C LEU A 166 -10.69 -23.45 10.99
N PHE A 167 -9.50 -22.86 11.09
CA PHE A 167 -8.65 -22.97 12.29
C PHE A 167 -9.36 -22.46 13.56
N MET A 168 -10.17 -21.40 13.45
CA MET A 168 -10.96 -20.92 14.59
C MET A 168 -12.13 -21.85 14.92
N GLN A 169 -12.79 -22.44 13.91
CA GLN A 169 -13.84 -23.46 14.11
C GLN A 169 -13.29 -24.70 14.82
N GLU A 170 -12.17 -25.26 14.37
CA GLU A 170 -11.57 -26.44 15.01
C GLU A 170 -10.97 -26.12 16.40
N ALA A 171 -10.46 -24.90 16.63
CA ALA A 171 -10.09 -24.45 17.98
C ALA A 171 -11.29 -24.47 18.96
N ILE A 172 -12.44 -23.94 18.52
CA ILE A 172 -13.68 -23.91 19.31
C ILE A 172 -14.19 -25.34 19.54
N ARG A 173 -14.23 -26.17 18.48
CA ARG A 173 -14.64 -27.57 18.54
C ARG A 173 -13.76 -28.37 19.52
N GLY A 174 -12.45 -28.26 19.41
CA GLY A 174 -11.50 -28.94 20.28
C GLY A 174 -11.69 -28.59 21.75
N VAL A 175 -11.96 -27.31 22.07
CA VAL A 175 -12.34 -26.87 23.43
C VAL A 175 -13.68 -27.45 23.88
N VAL A 176 -14.69 -27.55 23.01
CA VAL A 176 -15.98 -28.18 23.35
C VAL A 176 -15.83 -29.70 23.58
N GLU A 177 -14.98 -30.38 22.82
CA GLU A 177 -14.68 -31.82 23.00
C GLU A 177 -14.01 -32.13 24.37
N GLU A 178 -13.36 -31.15 25.01
CA GLU A 178 -12.82 -31.28 26.38
C GLU A 178 -13.90 -31.39 27.48
N PHE A 179 -15.14 -30.96 27.20
CA PHE A 179 -16.31 -31.23 28.05
C PHE A 179 -16.98 -32.59 27.73
N GLY A 180 -16.82 -33.07 26.50
CA GLY A 180 -17.40 -34.34 26.01
C GLY A 180 -16.73 -35.59 26.58
N ILE A 181 -17.25 -36.77 26.21
CA ILE A 181 -16.63 -38.07 26.53
C ILE A 181 -15.68 -38.44 25.39
N PRO A 182 -14.38 -38.74 25.64
CA PRO A 182 -13.50 -39.24 24.59
C PRO A 182 -13.95 -40.64 24.15
N GLN A 183 -14.08 -40.88 22.84
CA GLN A 183 -14.66 -42.10 22.27
C GLN A 183 -13.88 -43.39 22.64
N ARG A 184 -12.59 -43.26 22.98
CA ARG A 184 -11.70 -44.34 23.46
C ARG A 184 -11.62 -44.45 25.00
N GLY A 185 -12.39 -43.66 25.75
CA GLY A 185 -12.34 -43.65 27.20
C GLY A 185 -13.11 -44.81 27.84
N ASN A 186 -12.42 -45.65 28.62
CA ASN A 186 -13.08 -46.61 29.51
C ASN A 186 -14.00 -45.85 30.47
N SER A 187 -15.32 -45.99 30.31
CA SER A 187 -16.32 -45.18 31.03
C SER A 187 -16.26 -45.25 32.56
N ASN A 188 -15.55 -46.25 33.11
CA ASN A 188 -15.35 -46.45 34.54
C ASN A 188 -14.15 -45.65 35.13
N GLN A 189 -13.45 -44.82 34.33
CA GLN A 189 -12.36 -43.97 34.84
C GLN A 189 -12.91 -42.80 35.68
N THR A 190 -12.27 -42.51 36.82
CA THR A 190 -12.71 -41.43 37.74
C THR A 190 -12.65 -40.03 37.14
N ALA A 191 -11.71 -39.79 36.21
CA ALA A 191 -11.64 -38.57 35.41
C ALA A 191 -12.87 -38.36 34.49
N LEU A 192 -13.68 -39.40 34.26
CA LEU A 192 -14.89 -39.36 33.44
C LEU A 192 -16.18 -39.30 34.28
N LEU A 193 -16.15 -38.96 35.57
CA LEU A 193 -17.37 -38.54 36.30
C LEU A 193 -17.84 -37.15 35.82
N PRO A 194 -19.15 -36.83 35.82
CA PRO A 194 -19.66 -35.56 35.30
C PRO A 194 -19.03 -34.30 35.94
N SER A 195 -18.78 -34.31 37.25
CA SER A 195 -18.08 -33.24 37.97
C SER A 195 -16.66 -33.02 37.45
N TRP A 196 -15.90 -34.11 37.26
CA TRP A 196 -14.53 -34.07 36.76
C TRP A 196 -14.45 -33.76 35.25
N ARG A 197 -15.45 -34.14 34.45
CA ARG A 197 -15.58 -33.68 33.05
C ARG A 197 -15.79 -32.16 32.97
N PHE A 198 -16.70 -31.62 33.78
CA PHE A 198 -16.92 -30.17 33.85
C PHE A 198 -15.67 -29.43 34.34
N GLY A 199 -14.98 -29.97 35.35
CA GLY A 199 -13.68 -29.47 35.80
C GLY A 199 -12.61 -29.48 34.71
N ASN A 200 -12.51 -30.56 33.91
CA ASN A 200 -11.59 -30.65 32.78
C ASN A 200 -11.90 -29.58 31.71
N GLY A 201 -13.16 -29.43 31.30
CA GLY A 201 -13.56 -28.43 30.30
C GLY A 201 -13.35 -26.99 30.78
N MET A 202 -13.69 -26.68 32.04
CA MET A 202 -13.42 -25.36 32.64
C MET A 202 -11.92 -25.07 32.75
N PHE A 203 -11.09 -26.07 33.12
CA PHE A 203 -9.64 -25.88 33.13
C PHE A 203 -9.07 -25.78 31.71
N ALA A 204 -9.64 -26.50 30.74
CA ALA A 204 -9.28 -26.39 29.33
C ALA A 204 -9.56 -24.99 28.77
N LEU A 205 -10.69 -24.35 29.12
CA LEU A 205 -10.96 -22.96 28.79
C LEU A 205 -9.90 -22.01 29.36
N VAL A 206 -9.53 -22.17 30.64
CA VAL A 206 -8.50 -21.34 31.29
C VAL A 206 -7.14 -21.51 30.63
N LEU A 207 -6.71 -22.73 30.31
CA LEU A 207 -5.44 -23.01 29.63
C LEU A 207 -5.44 -22.51 28.17
N SER A 208 -6.55 -22.67 27.45
CA SER A 208 -6.71 -22.25 26.05
C SER A 208 -6.74 -20.73 25.91
N PHE A 209 -7.65 -20.05 26.61
CA PHE A 209 -7.78 -18.59 26.55
C PHE A 209 -6.61 -17.89 27.25
N GLY A 210 -6.04 -18.50 28.29
CA GLY A 210 -4.81 -18.07 28.93
C GLY A 210 -3.64 -18.03 27.94
N LEU A 211 -3.40 -19.13 27.21
CA LEU A 211 -2.37 -19.16 26.16
C LEU A 211 -2.65 -18.12 25.09
N LEU A 212 -3.88 -18.04 24.57
CA LEU A 212 -4.27 -17.10 23.53
C LEU A 212 -3.93 -15.66 23.93
N LEU A 213 -4.37 -15.23 25.10
CA LEU A 213 -4.17 -13.87 25.59
C LEU A 213 -2.69 -13.58 25.87
N THR A 214 -1.94 -14.51 26.47
CA THR A 214 -0.51 -14.26 26.74
C THR A 214 0.34 -14.33 25.46
N ALA A 215 0.03 -15.19 24.50
CA ALA A 215 0.72 -15.24 23.21
C ALA A 215 0.48 -13.98 22.37
N LEU A 216 -0.77 -13.50 22.28
CA LEU A 216 -1.10 -12.22 21.62
C LEU A 216 -0.40 -11.02 22.30
N ARG A 217 -0.32 -11.01 23.64
CA ARG A 217 0.47 -10.02 24.38
C ARG A 217 1.97 -10.16 24.11
N SER A 218 2.50 -11.39 24.04
CA SER A 218 3.91 -11.66 23.76
C SER A 218 4.33 -11.19 22.37
N ARG A 219 3.47 -11.36 21.35
CA ARG A 219 3.70 -10.80 20.01
C ARG A 219 3.84 -9.27 20.06
N LYS A 220 3.07 -8.60 20.94
CA LYS A 220 3.19 -7.16 21.25
C LYS A 220 4.28 -6.83 22.28
N ALA A 221 5.13 -7.77 22.72
CA ALA A 221 6.19 -7.47 23.71
C ALA A 221 7.28 -6.55 23.19
N ARG A 222 7.47 -6.49 21.85
CA ARG A 222 8.26 -5.43 21.22
C ARG A 222 7.71 -4.03 21.51
N SER A 223 6.38 -3.90 21.69
CA SER A 223 5.69 -2.63 21.96
C SER A 223 5.26 -2.43 23.41
N TRP A 224 6.01 -2.99 24.37
CA TRP A 224 5.81 -2.70 25.78
C TRP A 224 6.73 -1.56 26.22
N ARG A 225 6.18 -0.49 26.80
CA ARG A 225 6.96 0.62 27.40
C ARG A 225 7.83 0.19 28.60
N TYR A 226 7.64 -1.03 29.08
CA TYR A 226 8.33 -1.59 30.25
C TYR A 226 9.15 -2.82 29.85
N GLY A 227 10.41 -2.87 30.29
CA GLY A 227 11.35 -3.96 30.04
C GLY A 227 12.48 -3.56 29.08
N THR A 228 13.64 -4.18 29.23
CA THR A 228 14.81 -3.86 28.39
C THR A 228 14.63 -4.33 26.96
N GLY A 229 15.15 -3.59 25.97
CA GLY A 229 14.96 -3.92 24.54
C GLY A 229 15.40 -5.34 24.16
N TRP A 230 16.48 -5.86 24.77
CA TRP A 230 16.92 -7.25 24.61
C TRP A 230 15.88 -8.27 25.10
N LEU A 231 15.27 -8.02 26.26
CA LEU A 231 14.23 -8.88 26.82
C LEU A 231 12.92 -8.78 26.01
N ARG A 232 12.51 -7.57 25.59
CA ARG A 232 11.37 -7.35 24.69
C ARG A 232 11.52 -8.14 23.38
N GLY A 233 12.72 -8.13 22.79
CA GLY A 233 13.04 -8.90 21.59
C GLY A 233 12.84 -10.40 21.80
N ILE A 234 13.47 -10.98 22.83
CA ILE A 234 13.36 -12.41 23.16
C ILE A 234 11.90 -12.82 23.44
N ILE A 235 11.14 -12.01 24.18
CA ILE A 235 9.72 -12.30 24.50
C ILE A 235 8.80 -12.14 23.27
N ALA A 236 9.19 -11.35 22.27
CA ALA A 236 8.48 -11.29 20.99
C ALA A 236 8.80 -12.49 20.08
N ASP A 237 10.08 -12.77 19.83
CA ASP A 237 10.51 -13.81 18.88
C ASP A 237 10.25 -15.24 19.40
N TYR A 238 10.40 -15.47 20.71
CA TYR A 238 10.17 -16.77 21.34
C TYR A 238 8.88 -16.80 22.18
N GLY A 239 8.03 -15.77 22.06
CA GLY A 239 6.85 -15.61 22.90
C GLY A 239 5.87 -16.78 22.85
N VAL A 240 5.49 -17.20 21.64
CA VAL A 240 4.54 -18.30 21.42
C VAL A 240 5.02 -19.62 22.06
N PRO A 241 6.23 -20.16 21.75
CA PRO A 241 6.70 -21.39 22.39
C PRO A 241 6.99 -21.24 23.89
N LEU A 242 7.45 -20.06 24.34
CA LEU A 242 7.60 -19.78 25.78
C LEU A 242 6.24 -19.89 26.50
N MET A 243 5.17 -19.34 25.91
CA MET A 243 3.84 -19.43 26.51
C MET A 243 3.27 -20.85 26.47
N VAL A 244 3.56 -21.66 25.44
CA VAL A 244 3.23 -23.11 25.45
C VAL A 244 3.92 -23.84 26.60
N ILE A 245 5.20 -23.53 26.88
CA ILE A 245 5.94 -24.09 28.03
C ILE A 245 5.34 -23.60 29.36
N VAL A 246 5.05 -22.30 29.49
CA VAL A 246 4.47 -21.71 30.71
C VAL A 246 3.10 -22.30 31.02
N TRP A 247 2.18 -22.36 30.05
CA TRP A 247 0.85 -22.92 30.27
C TRP A 247 0.85 -24.45 30.40
N THR A 248 1.81 -25.14 29.78
CA THR A 248 2.11 -26.54 30.14
C THR A 248 2.57 -26.64 31.60
N GLY A 249 3.41 -25.73 32.11
CA GLY A 249 3.79 -25.67 33.53
C GLY A 249 2.60 -25.42 34.46
N VAL A 250 1.74 -24.45 34.15
CA VAL A 250 0.50 -24.17 34.89
C VAL A 250 -0.41 -25.40 34.96
N SER A 251 -0.45 -26.21 33.90
CA SER A 251 -1.21 -27.47 33.86
C SER A 251 -0.71 -28.56 34.83
N TYR A 252 0.43 -28.37 35.50
CA TYR A 252 0.97 -29.25 36.53
C TYR A 252 0.75 -28.73 37.96
N ILE A 253 0.24 -27.51 38.15
CA ILE A 253 -0.02 -26.95 39.49
C ILE A 253 -1.06 -27.77 40.30
N PRO A 254 -2.25 -28.10 39.77
CA PRO A 254 -3.31 -28.77 40.56
C PRO A 254 -3.16 -30.31 40.63
N VAL A 255 -1.96 -30.87 40.37
CA VAL A 255 -1.75 -32.32 40.17
C VAL A 255 -2.01 -33.18 41.42
N ASN A 256 -2.00 -32.59 42.61
CA ASN A 256 -2.28 -33.32 43.86
C ASN A 256 -3.79 -33.43 44.17
N ASP A 257 -4.58 -32.46 43.70
CA ASP A 257 -5.99 -32.30 44.07
C ASP A 257 -6.96 -32.87 43.02
N VAL A 258 -6.44 -33.35 41.89
CA VAL A 258 -7.21 -33.68 40.68
C VAL A 258 -6.89 -35.11 40.20
N PRO A 259 -7.89 -35.90 39.73
CA PRO A 259 -7.67 -37.25 39.21
C PRO A 259 -6.65 -37.33 38.06
N ARG A 260 -5.82 -38.38 38.09
CA ARG A 260 -4.86 -38.71 37.03
C ARG A 260 -5.57 -38.80 35.67
N GLY A 261 -5.23 -37.89 34.75
CA GLY A 261 -5.84 -37.79 33.42
C GLY A 261 -6.43 -36.41 33.11
N ILE A 262 -6.51 -35.51 34.10
CA ILE A 262 -6.94 -34.12 33.93
C ILE A 262 -5.73 -33.19 34.18
N PRO A 263 -5.53 -32.12 33.38
CA PRO A 263 -6.17 -31.90 32.08
C PRO A 263 -5.76 -33.00 31.10
N ARG A 264 -6.57 -33.22 30.05
CA ARG A 264 -6.19 -34.15 28.98
C ARG A 264 -4.89 -33.72 28.33
N ARG A 265 -4.06 -34.70 27.97
CA ARG A 265 -2.73 -34.51 27.36
C ARG A 265 -2.62 -35.34 26.10
N LEU A 266 -1.75 -34.90 25.19
CA LEU A 266 -1.50 -35.55 23.90
C LEU A 266 -1.28 -37.06 24.08
N PHE A 267 -2.26 -37.87 23.65
CA PHE A 267 -2.08 -39.32 23.54
C PHE A 267 -1.36 -39.64 22.24
N SER A 268 -0.46 -40.62 22.29
CA SER A 268 0.28 -41.15 21.15
C SER A 268 1.05 -42.40 21.60
N PRO A 269 1.29 -43.41 20.75
CA PRO A 269 2.25 -44.49 21.04
C PRO A 269 3.68 -43.96 21.17
N ASN A 270 4.61 -44.73 21.76
CA ASN A 270 6.03 -44.38 21.69
C ASN A 270 6.60 -44.88 20.35
N PRO A 271 7.34 -44.06 19.57
CA PRO A 271 7.96 -44.52 18.32
C PRO A 271 8.81 -45.79 18.49
N TRP A 272 9.44 -45.91 19.66
CA TRP A 272 10.35 -46.98 20.04
C TRP A 272 9.66 -48.22 20.66
N SER A 273 8.32 -48.28 20.66
CA SER A 273 7.57 -49.40 21.25
C SER A 273 7.39 -50.58 20.29
N ALA A 274 7.43 -51.81 20.83
CA ALA A 274 7.21 -53.02 20.04
C ALA A 274 5.82 -52.99 19.39
N GLY A 275 5.78 -53.06 18.05
CA GLY A 275 4.57 -52.89 17.24
C GLY A 275 4.56 -51.62 16.39
N ALA A 276 5.22 -50.53 16.82
CA ALA A 276 5.21 -49.24 16.10
C ALA A 276 5.77 -49.31 14.67
N TYR A 277 6.65 -50.28 14.39
CA TYR A 277 7.24 -50.51 13.06
C TYR A 277 6.27 -51.12 12.03
N SER A 278 5.13 -51.69 12.45
CA SER A 278 4.19 -52.35 11.52
C SER A 278 3.61 -51.37 10.49
N ASN A 279 3.20 -50.18 10.95
CA ASN A 279 2.69 -49.09 10.10
C ASN A 279 3.70 -48.52 9.08
N TRP A 280 4.96 -48.98 9.07
CA TRP A 280 6.03 -48.48 8.18
C TRP A 280 6.37 -49.43 7.01
N THR A 281 5.74 -50.61 6.94
CA THR A 281 5.99 -51.63 5.91
C THR A 281 4.86 -51.77 4.88
N VAL A 282 4.04 -50.72 4.73
CA VAL A 282 2.80 -50.68 3.92
C VAL A 282 3.00 -51.16 2.48
N ILE A 283 4.16 -50.91 1.88
CA ILE A 283 4.55 -51.42 0.54
C ILE A 283 4.35 -52.94 0.35
N LYS A 284 4.38 -53.74 1.42
CA LYS A 284 4.13 -55.20 1.34
C LYS A 284 2.65 -55.53 1.20
N GLU A 285 1.80 -54.79 1.89
CA GLU A 285 0.33 -55.00 1.97
C GLU A 285 -0.41 -54.33 0.80
N MET A 286 0.27 -53.47 0.02
CA MET A 286 -0.29 -52.86 -1.20
C MET A 286 -0.78 -53.89 -2.22
N LEU A 287 -0.17 -55.07 -2.31
CA LEU A 287 -0.59 -56.12 -3.25
C LEU A 287 -1.87 -56.86 -2.81
N ASP A 288 -2.28 -56.74 -1.54
CA ASP A 288 -3.48 -57.39 -0.99
C ASP A 288 -4.76 -56.55 -1.20
N VAL A 289 -4.63 -55.32 -1.73
CA VAL A 289 -5.76 -54.43 -2.01
C VAL A 289 -6.53 -54.91 -3.26
N PRO A 290 -7.86 -55.10 -3.22
CA PRO A 290 -8.59 -55.62 -4.37
C PRO A 290 -8.55 -54.65 -5.58
N PRO A 291 -8.34 -55.13 -6.82
CA PRO A 291 -8.10 -54.27 -7.99
C PRO A 291 -9.18 -53.20 -8.26
N LEU A 292 -10.43 -53.47 -7.90
CA LEU A 292 -11.52 -52.49 -8.01
C LEU A 292 -11.25 -51.22 -7.19
N TYR A 293 -10.70 -51.36 -5.98
CA TYR A 293 -10.32 -50.23 -5.12
C TYR A 293 -9.01 -49.57 -5.57
N ILE A 294 -8.12 -50.29 -6.27
CA ILE A 294 -6.92 -49.71 -6.91
C ILE A 294 -7.31 -48.79 -8.07
N VAL A 295 -8.31 -49.16 -8.88
CA VAL A 295 -8.85 -48.26 -9.92
C VAL A 295 -9.69 -47.13 -9.29
N GLY A 296 -10.53 -47.46 -8.29
CA GLY A 296 -11.33 -46.48 -7.55
C GLY A 296 -10.50 -45.41 -6.83
N ALA A 297 -9.26 -45.73 -6.44
CA ALA A 297 -8.30 -44.79 -5.85
C ALA A 297 -8.00 -43.56 -6.74
N PHE A 298 -8.23 -43.64 -8.05
CA PHE A 298 -8.07 -42.52 -8.98
C PHE A 298 -8.96 -41.30 -8.64
N ILE A 299 -10.14 -41.52 -8.05
CA ILE A 299 -11.07 -40.45 -7.67
C ILE A 299 -10.49 -39.57 -6.55
N PRO A 300 -10.21 -40.08 -5.32
CA PRO A 300 -9.58 -39.26 -4.29
C PRO A 300 -8.17 -38.78 -4.70
N ALA A 301 -7.44 -39.55 -5.50
CA ALA A 301 -6.13 -39.11 -6.02
C ALA A 301 -6.23 -37.87 -6.92
N THR A 302 -7.27 -37.76 -7.74
CA THR A 302 -7.52 -36.56 -8.56
C THR A 302 -7.82 -35.35 -7.68
N MET A 303 -8.59 -35.54 -6.61
CA MET A 303 -8.92 -34.47 -5.65
C MET A 303 -7.68 -34.00 -4.89
N ILE A 304 -6.87 -34.94 -4.39
CA ILE A 304 -5.59 -34.63 -3.71
C ILE A 304 -4.61 -33.99 -4.68
N ALA A 305 -4.52 -34.42 -5.94
CA ALA A 305 -3.61 -33.83 -6.92
C ALA A 305 -3.95 -32.36 -7.21
N VAL A 306 -5.23 -32.00 -7.32
CA VAL A 306 -5.67 -30.60 -7.48
C VAL A 306 -5.39 -29.78 -6.22
N LEU A 307 -5.71 -30.32 -5.04
CA LEU A 307 -5.40 -29.70 -3.74
C LEU A 307 -3.89 -29.44 -3.57
N TYR A 308 -3.05 -30.41 -3.91
CA TYR A 308 -1.60 -30.36 -3.71
C TYR A 308 -0.94 -29.45 -4.74
N TYR A 309 -1.43 -29.45 -5.99
CA TYR A 309 -1.07 -28.44 -6.99
C TYR A 309 -1.40 -27.04 -6.48
N PHE A 310 -2.60 -26.82 -5.92
CA PHE A 310 -3.06 -25.53 -5.41
C PHE A 310 -2.21 -25.06 -4.23
N ASP A 311 -2.24 -25.78 -3.11
CA ASP A 311 -1.57 -25.40 -1.86
C ASP A 311 -0.08 -25.14 -2.08
N HIS A 312 0.60 -26.04 -2.81
CA HIS A 312 2.04 -25.94 -3.04
C HIS A 312 2.42 -24.82 -4.03
N SER A 313 1.58 -24.54 -5.04
CA SER A 313 1.85 -23.43 -5.97
C SER A 313 1.59 -22.08 -5.31
N VAL A 314 0.50 -21.94 -4.54
CA VAL A 314 0.19 -20.73 -3.77
C VAL A 314 1.22 -20.49 -2.66
N ALA A 315 1.62 -21.51 -1.90
CA ALA A 315 2.70 -21.38 -0.90
C ALA A 315 4.03 -20.96 -1.55
N SER A 316 4.33 -21.46 -2.75
CA SER A 316 5.53 -21.07 -3.50
C SER A 316 5.45 -19.62 -3.97
N GLN A 317 4.32 -19.18 -4.53
CA GLN A 317 4.07 -17.79 -4.94
C GLN A 317 4.15 -16.82 -3.75
N LEU A 318 3.55 -17.15 -2.61
CA LEU A 318 3.62 -16.35 -1.38
C LEU A 318 5.04 -16.29 -0.78
N SER A 319 5.87 -17.31 -0.99
CA SER A 319 7.32 -17.25 -0.67
C SER A 319 8.15 -16.46 -1.69
N GLN A 320 7.53 -16.00 -2.80
CA GLN A 320 8.17 -15.36 -3.95
C GLN A 320 7.56 -14.00 -4.32
N GLN A 321 6.82 -13.37 -3.41
CA GLN A 321 6.30 -12.01 -3.61
C GLN A 321 7.44 -11.00 -3.89
N GLN A 322 7.20 -10.08 -4.82
CA GLN A 322 8.14 -9.04 -5.23
C GLN A 322 8.58 -8.15 -4.05
N GLU A 323 7.71 -7.97 -3.05
CA GLU A 323 7.94 -7.31 -1.75
C GLU A 323 9.24 -7.77 -1.04
N PHE A 324 9.70 -9.00 -1.28
CA PHE A 324 10.90 -9.57 -0.64
C PHE A 324 12.20 -9.36 -1.43
N ASN A 325 12.13 -8.68 -2.59
CA ASN A 325 13.24 -8.39 -3.51
C ASN A 325 14.15 -9.61 -3.75
N LEU A 326 13.55 -10.75 -4.12
CA LEU A 326 14.28 -11.98 -4.41
C LEU A 326 15.16 -11.82 -5.65
N LYS A 327 16.40 -12.33 -5.59
CA LYS A 327 17.42 -12.13 -6.63
C LYS A 327 17.70 -13.38 -7.45
N LYS A 328 17.24 -14.57 -7.05
CA LYS A 328 17.45 -15.82 -7.79
C LYS A 328 16.19 -16.19 -8.60
N PRO A 329 16.32 -16.84 -9.76
CA PRO A 329 15.17 -17.17 -10.61
C PRO A 329 14.16 -18.07 -9.90
N SER A 330 12.87 -17.84 -10.12
CA SER A 330 11.78 -18.64 -9.55
C SER A 330 11.86 -20.13 -9.91
N SER A 331 11.24 -20.97 -9.07
CA SER A 331 11.03 -22.41 -9.36
C SER A 331 9.61 -22.80 -8.98
N TYR A 332 8.89 -23.40 -9.92
CA TYR A 332 7.48 -23.77 -9.77
C TYR A 332 7.16 -25.14 -10.40
N HIS A 333 7.68 -25.42 -11.59
CA HIS A 333 7.48 -26.68 -12.32
C HIS A 333 8.32 -27.81 -11.73
N TYR A 334 9.59 -27.50 -11.42
CA TYR A 334 10.50 -28.48 -10.82
C TYR A 334 10.12 -28.82 -9.37
N ASP A 335 9.60 -27.85 -8.62
CA ASP A 335 9.14 -28.07 -7.24
C ASP A 335 7.84 -28.90 -7.19
N LEU A 336 6.89 -28.68 -8.13
CA LEU A 336 5.72 -29.54 -8.29
C LEU A 336 6.10 -30.98 -8.69
N LEU A 337 7.12 -31.13 -9.56
CA LEU A 337 7.68 -32.44 -9.90
C LEU A 337 8.26 -33.14 -8.66
N LEU A 338 9.03 -32.42 -7.83
CA LEU A 338 9.58 -32.95 -6.59
C LEU A 338 8.48 -33.35 -5.59
N LEU A 339 7.42 -32.56 -5.47
CA LEU A 339 6.25 -32.94 -4.66
C LEU A 339 5.66 -34.29 -5.12
N GLY A 340 5.56 -34.52 -6.43
CA GLY A 340 5.15 -35.83 -6.98
C GLY A 340 6.02 -37.00 -6.49
N PHE A 341 7.34 -36.82 -6.39
CA PHE A 341 8.26 -37.81 -5.83
C PHE A 341 8.13 -37.96 -4.30
N LEU A 342 7.85 -36.88 -3.58
CA LEU A 342 7.61 -36.92 -2.12
C LEU A 342 6.28 -37.62 -1.78
N VAL A 343 5.23 -37.41 -2.57
CA VAL A 343 3.91 -38.05 -2.36
C VAL A 343 4.01 -39.57 -2.50
N ILE A 344 4.66 -40.09 -3.54
CA ILE A 344 4.85 -41.54 -3.70
C ILE A 344 5.75 -42.12 -2.60
N LEU A 345 6.82 -41.42 -2.20
CA LEU A 345 7.67 -41.85 -1.09
C LEU A 345 6.86 -42.01 0.22
N CYS A 346 6.03 -41.02 0.55
CA CYS A 346 5.18 -41.05 1.75
C CYS A 346 4.14 -42.18 1.70
N GLY A 347 3.48 -42.36 0.54
CA GLY A 347 2.49 -43.42 0.33
C GLY A 347 3.06 -44.84 0.45
N LEU A 348 4.28 -45.08 -0.04
CA LEU A 348 4.97 -46.37 0.07
C LEU A 348 5.39 -46.68 1.53
N ILE A 349 5.71 -45.66 2.32
CA ILE A 349 6.08 -45.80 3.74
C ILE A 349 4.85 -46.00 4.63
N GLY A 350 3.72 -45.35 4.33
CA GLY A 350 2.53 -45.33 5.21
C GLY A 350 2.41 -44.08 6.07
N ILE A 351 2.94 -42.94 5.60
CA ILE A 351 2.84 -41.63 6.26
C ILE A 351 2.04 -40.65 5.39
N PRO A 352 1.26 -39.72 5.98
CA PRO A 352 0.48 -38.74 5.21
C PRO A 352 1.45 -37.82 4.43
N PRO A 353 1.31 -37.62 3.11
CA PRO A 353 2.26 -36.84 2.31
C PRO A 353 2.20 -35.35 2.66
N SER A 354 3.36 -34.73 2.90
CA SER A 354 3.44 -33.28 3.16
C SER A 354 3.28 -32.46 1.88
N ASN A 355 2.73 -31.25 2.00
CA ASN A 355 2.61 -30.24 0.94
C ASN A 355 3.19 -28.87 1.38
N GLY A 356 3.15 -27.85 0.51
CA GLY A 356 3.66 -26.52 0.82
C GLY A 356 2.73 -25.76 1.78
N VAL A 357 3.22 -25.40 2.96
CA VAL A 357 2.37 -24.81 4.00
C VAL A 357 2.29 -23.28 3.85
N ILE A 358 1.07 -22.82 3.58
CA ILE A 358 0.74 -21.45 3.17
C ILE A 358 1.04 -20.37 4.22
N PRO A 359 0.75 -20.51 5.53
CA PRO A 359 1.16 -19.51 6.52
C PRO A 359 2.67 -19.56 6.85
N GLN A 360 3.28 -20.74 6.84
CA GLN A 360 4.67 -20.94 7.32
C GLN A 360 5.72 -20.43 6.32
N SER A 361 5.48 -20.61 5.02
CA SER A 361 6.42 -20.23 3.94
C SER A 361 6.67 -18.70 3.82
N PRO A 362 5.65 -17.81 3.82
CA PRO A 362 5.87 -16.37 3.86
C PRO A 362 6.38 -15.89 5.24
N MET A 363 5.98 -16.53 6.36
CA MET A 363 6.56 -16.22 7.67
C MET A 363 8.06 -16.51 7.72
N HIS A 364 8.51 -17.63 7.14
CA HIS A 364 9.92 -17.95 7.02
C HIS A 364 10.65 -16.90 6.18
N THR A 365 10.11 -16.58 5.01
CA THR A 365 10.65 -15.55 4.10
C THR A 365 10.77 -14.18 4.80
N LYS A 366 9.72 -13.73 5.49
CA LYS A 366 9.68 -12.48 6.26
C LYS A 366 10.69 -12.47 7.41
N SER A 367 10.86 -13.58 8.13
CA SER A 367 11.85 -13.70 9.22
C SER A 367 13.31 -13.62 8.75
N LEU A 368 13.58 -14.03 7.51
CA LEU A 368 14.90 -13.85 6.87
C LEU A 368 15.09 -12.42 6.33
N ALA A 369 14.02 -11.80 5.83
CA ALA A 369 14.02 -10.40 5.39
C ALA A 369 14.38 -9.47 6.56
N THR A 370 13.67 -9.59 7.69
CA THR A 370 13.92 -8.79 8.89
C THR A 370 15.32 -9.02 9.45
N LEU A 371 15.81 -10.27 9.46
CA LEU A 371 17.18 -10.56 9.89
C LEU A 371 18.22 -9.87 8.99
N LYS A 372 18.07 -9.91 7.67
CA LYS A 372 19.02 -9.27 6.74
C LYS A 372 18.96 -7.74 6.82
N HIS A 373 17.76 -7.16 6.88
CA HIS A 373 17.58 -5.72 7.09
C HIS A 373 18.24 -5.27 8.42
N GLN A 374 17.97 -5.95 9.54
CA GLN A 374 18.63 -5.67 10.83
C GLN A 374 20.15 -5.81 10.77
N LEU A 375 20.68 -6.83 10.09
CA LEU A 375 22.12 -7.00 9.92
C LEU A 375 22.77 -5.83 9.18
N LEU A 376 22.12 -5.39 8.10
CA LEU A 376 22.61 -4.33 7.23
C LEU A 376 22.49 -2.97 7.93
N ARG A 377 21.34 -2.67 8.55
CA ARG A 377 21.09 -1.52 9.43
C ARG A 377 22.16 -1.39 10.51
N ASN A 378 22.37 -2.43 11.32
CA ASN A 378 23.36 -2.39 12.41
C ASN A 378 24.80 -2.11 11.91
N LYS A 379 25.19 -2.64 10.75
CA LYS A 379 26.48 -2.34 10.12
C LYS A 379 26.51 -0.89 9.65
N LEU A 380 25.52 -0.43 8.89
CA LEU A 380 25.47 0.94 8.36
C LEU A 380 25.42 1.99 9.48
N VAL A 381 24.55 1.83 10.49
CA VAL A 381 24.50 2.67 11.70
C VAL A 381 25.86 2.69 12.40
N SER A 382 26.52 1.54 12.57
CA SER A 382 27.87 1.52 13.17
C SER A 382 28.93 2.22 12.31
N THR A 383 28.87 2.09 10.99
CA THR A 383 29.76 2.78 10.04
C THR A 383 29.49 4.29 10.03
N ALA A 384 28.22 4.72 10.08
CA ALA A 384 27.82 6.11 10.09
C ALA A 384 28.24 6.79 11.39
N ARG A 385 27.87 6.25 12.56
CA ARG A 385 28.31 6.76 13.87
C ARG A 385 29.85 6.78 14.00
N ASN A 386 30.57 5.80 13.44
CA ASN A 386 32.03 5.80 13.39
C ASN A 386 32.63 6.81 12.38
N SER A 387 31.87 7.27 11.38
CA SER A 387 32.30 8.28 10.42
C SER A 387 32.06 9.69 10.95
N MET A 388 30.91 9.95 11.58
CA MET A 388 30.63 11.22 12.27
C MET A 388 31.61 11.44 13.43
N ARG A 389 31.93 10.40 14.22
CA ARG A 389 33.02 10.41 15.23
C ARG A 389 34.43 10.67 14.68
N ARG A 390 34.62 10.69 13.36
CA ARG A 390 35.87 11.04 12.68
C ARG A 390 35.77 12.38 11.93
N ASN A 391 34.71 13.15 12.17
CA ASN A 391 34.40 14.41 11.51
C ASN A 391 34.37 14.28 9.98
N ALA A 392 33.88 13.14 9.46
CA ALA A 392 33.74 12.92 8.03
C ALA A 392 32.67 13.85 7.43
N ASN A 393 32.92 14.35 6.21
CA ASN A 393 31.94 15.13 5.46
C ASN A 393 30.84 14.22 4.85
N LEU A 394 29.74 14.81 4.37
CA LEU A 394 28.57 14.05 3.92
C LEU A 394 28.91 13.10 2.74
N SER A 395 29.74 13.53 1.81
CA SER A 395 30.18 12.70 0.68
C SER A 395 30.97 11.46 1.15
N GLN A 396 31.77 11.61 2.20
CA GLN A 396 32.58 10.55 2.79
C GLN A 396 31.75 9.65 3.70
N LEU A 397 30.74 10.17 4.39
CA LEU A 397 29.74 9.39 5.12
C LEU A 397 29.00 8.42 4.18
N TYR A 398 28.40 8.94 3.10
CA TYR A 398 27.74 8.11 2.09
C TYR A 398 28.70 7.13 1.42
N ARG A 399 29.95 7.53 1.15
CA ARG A 399 30.96 6.62 0.61
C ARG A 399 31.29 5.47 1.58
N ASN A 400 31.52 5.76 2.85
CA ASN A 400 31.81 4.75 3.87
C ASN A 400 30.62 3.79 4.04
N MET A 401 29.38 4.31 4.00
CA MET A 401 28.16 3.49 4.01
C MET A 401 28.03 2.63 2.75
N GLN A 402 28.29 3.16 1.55
CA GLN A 402 28.30 2.40 0.30
C GLN A 402 29.37 1.31 0.29
N GLU A 403 30.56 1.58 0.82
CA GLU A 403 31.63 0.58 0.96
C GLU A 403 31.22 -0.51 1.98
N ALA A 404 30.64 -0.14 3.13
CA ALA A 404 30.10 -1.08 4.11
C ALA A 404 28.90 -1.91 3.62
N TYR A 405 28.06 -1.34 2.74
CA TYR A 405 26.98 -2.04 2.02
C TYR A 405 27.57 -3.06 1.03
N ASN A 406 28.61 -2.66 0.30
CA ASN A 406 29.30 -3.52 -0.67
C ASN A 406 30.11 -4.65 0.01
N GLU A 407 30.65 -4.44 1.21
CA GLU A 407 31.21 -5.52 2.05
C GLU A 407 30.15 -6.56 2.47
N MET A 408 28.93 -6.10 2.75
CA MET A 408 27.80 -6.96 3.16
C MET A 408 27.16 -7.72 1.99
N GLN A 409 27.11 -7.11 0.80
CA GLN A 409 26.64 -7.75 -0.42
C GLN A 409 27.64 -8.83 -0.88
N THR A 410 27.24 -10.11 -0.85
CA THR A 410 28.04 -11.17 -1.48
C THR A 410 28.05 -10.97 -3.00
N PRO A 411 29.20 -10.81 -3.67
CA PRO A 411 29.24 -10.50 -5.09
C PRO A 411 28.65 -11.64 -5.93
N LEU A 412 27.50 -11.37 -6.55
CA LEU A 412 26.86 -12.25 -7.51
C LEU A 412 27.48 -11.99 -8.89
N VAL A 413 27.99 -13.05 -9.51
CA VAL A 413 28.80 -12.98 -10.76
C VAL A 413 27.99 -12.52 -12.00
N TYR A 414 26.66 -12.39 -11.89
CA TYR A 414 25.75 -12.24 -13.02
C TYR A 414 24.59 -11.24 -12.82
N GLN A 415 24.70 -10.25 -11.92
CA GLN A 415 23.65 -9.23 -11.74
C GLN A 415 24.20 -7.81 -11.61
N THR A 416 23.40 -6.87 -12.13
CA THR A 416 23.57 -5.43 -11.97
C THR A 416 23.63 -5.08 -10.48
N PRO A 417 24.56 -4.22 -10.01
CA PRO A 417 24.66 -3.88 -8.60
C PRO A 417 23.37 -3.23 -8.08
N ALA A 418 22.89 -3.67 -6.91
CA ALA A 418 21.82 -3.01 -6.15
C ALA A 418 22.22 -1.62 -5.59
N ALA A 419 23.38 -1.12 -6.00
CA ALA A 419 23.83 0.26 -5.77
C ALA A 419 23.07 1.29 -6.62
N LEU A 420 21.96 0.93 -7.29
CA LEU A 420 21.10 1.92 -7.97
C LEU A 420 20.45 2.85 -6.94
N GLY A 421 19.60 2.31 -6.05
CA GLY A 421 18.89 3.11 -5.04
C GLY A 421 19.82 3.88 -4.09
N LEU A 422 20.88 3.25 -3.57
CA LEU A 422 21.82 3.95 -2.68
C LEU A 422 22.64 5.04 -3.41
N LYS A 423 22.77 4.96 -4.74
CA LYS A 423 23.42 6.00 -5.56
C LYS A 423 22.43 7.09 -5.95
N GLU A 424 21.20 6.75 -6.30
CA GLU A 424 20.13 7.72 -6.61
C GLU A 424 19.83 8.59 -5.38
N LEU A 425 19.70 7.99 -4.18
CA LEU A 425 19.54 8.73 -2.93
C LEU A 425 20.81 9.45 -2.47
N LYS A 426 22.01 8.91 -2.74
CA LYS A 426 23.25 9.69 -2.56
C LYS A 426 23.23 10.94 -3.45
N ASP A 427 22.90 10.79 -4.73
CA ASP A 427 22.98 11.88 -5.69
C ASP A 427 21.85 12.91 -5.45
N SER A 428 20.68 12.53 -4.90
CA SER A 428 19.66 13.47 -4.42
C SER A 428 20.08 14.20 -3.13
N THR A 429 20.51 13.48 -2.08
CA THR A 429 20.83 14.11 -0.80
C THR A 429 22.13 14.91 -0.85
N VAL A 430 23.08 14.57 -1.75
CA VAL A 430 24.22 15.43 -2.05
C VAL A 430 23.79 16.66 -2.87
N GLN A 431 22.84 16.57 -3.79
CA GLN A 431 22.27 17.77 -4.45
C GLN A 431 21.58 18.69 -3.45
N GLN A 432 20.87 18.13 -2.45
CA GLN A 432 20.20 18.89 -1.40
C GLN A 432 21.21 19.56 -0.45
N ALA A 433 22.20 18.82 0.07
CA ALA A 433 23.31 19.44 0.83
C ALA A 433 24.16 20.44 0.02
N SER A 434 24.06 20.42 -1.32
CA SER A 434 24.67 21.44 -2.20
C SER A 434 23.88 22.75 -2.24
N SER A 435 22.55 22.75 -2.07
CA SER A 435 21.77 23.99 -1.96
C SER A 435 21.97 24.68 -0.60
N GLY A 436 22.06 23.93 0.50
CA GLY A 436 22.37 24.48 1.82
C GLY A 436 23.82 24.95 2.02
N GLY A 437 24.76 24.54 1.16
CA GLY A 437 26.18 24.93 1.25
C GLY A 437 27.01 24.19 2.30
N TYR A 438 26.51 23.09 2.87
CA TYR A 438 27.11 22.38 4.01
C TYR A 438 28.04 21.20 3.63
N ILE A 439 28.42 21.04 2.35
CA ILE A 439 29.16 19.86 1.84
C ILE A 439 30.46 19.57 2.62
N ASP A 440 31.22 20.60 2.97
CA ASP A 440 32.53 20.48 3.66
C ASP A 440 32.43 20.57 5.19
N ALA A 441 31.23 20.71 5.75
CA ALA A 441 31.02 20.64 7.20
C ALA A 441 31.12 19.18 7.70
N PRO A 442 31.56 18.95 8.95
CA PRO A 442 31.43 17.64 9.59
C PRO A 442 29.95 17.32 9.79
N VAL A 443 29.53 16.09 9.46
CA VAL A 443 28.12 15.68 9.65
C VAL A 443 27.83 15.46 11.12
N ASP A 444 26.72 16.05 11.57
CA ASP A 444 26.15 15.95 12.90
C ASP A 444 24.71 15.40 12.84
N GLU A 445 24.15 14.96 13.97
CA GLU A 445 22.82 14.31 14.05
C GLU A 445 21.65 15.25 13.65
N SER A 446 21.92 16.53 13.46
CA SER A 446 20.99 17.54 12.91
C SER A 446 20.93 17.59 11.37
N VAL A 447 21.89 16.97 10.67
CA VAL A 447 22.02 16.97 9.19
C VAL A 447 21.81 15.58 8.59
N PHE A 448 22.00 14.52 9.37
CA PHE A 448 21.71 13.14 8.99
C PHE A 448 21.26 12.36 10.23
N ASP A 449 19.97 12.00 10.30
CA ASP A 449 19.45 11.14 11.36
C ASP A 449 19.88 9.70 11.05
N VAL A 450 20.94 9.26 11.73
CA VAL A 450 21.58 7.96 11.47
C VAL A 450 20.62 6.78 11.62
N ASP A 451 19.56 6.89 12.42
CA ASP A 451 18.64 5.80 12.64
C ASP A 451 17.41 5.87 11.73
N LYS A 452 16.92 7.07 11.39
CA LYS A 452 15.82 7.26 10.44
C LYS A 452 16.27 7.14 8.98
N ASP A 453 17.26 7.92 8.58
CA ASP A 453 17.66 8.04 7.17
C ASP A 453 18.23 6.70 6.65
N ILE A 454 18.89 5.92 7.52
CA ILE A 454 19.36 4.57 7.18
C ILE A 454 18.21 3.58 6.99
N ASP A 455 17.09 3.72 7.71
CA ASP A 455 15.94 2.84 7.51
C ASP A 455 15.17 3.17 6.22
N ASP A 456 15.05 4.46 5.86
CA ASP A 456 14.53 4.90 4.56
C ASP A 456 15.44 4.47 3.38
N LEU A 457 16.76 4.35 3.59
CA LEU A 457 17.75 3.90 2.60
C LEU A 457 17.78 2.37 2.37
N LEU A 458 17.07 1.56 3.16
CA LEU A 458 17.30 0.11 3.25
C LEU A 458 16.20 -0.78 2.61
N PRO A 459 16.37 -1.22 1.35
CA PRO A 459 15.39 -2.11 0.71
C PRO A 459 15.26 -3.44 1.47
N VAL A 460 14.02 -3.90 1.60
CA VAL A 460 13.68 -5.20 2.19
C VAL A 460 14.09 -6.31 1.22
N GLU A 461 15.31 -6.81 1.37
CA GLU A 461 15.85 -7.92 0.60
C GLU A 461 16.02 -9.18 1.46
N VAL A 462 15.52 -10.33 1.00
CA VAL A 462 15.84 -11.64 1.61
C VAL A 462 17.25 -12.11 1.21
N LYS A 463 17.81 -13.06 1.99
CA LYS A 463 18.95 -13.89 1.55
C LYS A 463 18.49 -15.34 1.45
N GLU A 464 18.19 -15.79 0.24
CA GLU A 464 17.80 -17.18 -0.04
C GLU A 464 18.94 -18.15 0.32
N GLN A 465 18.67 -19.09 1.23
CA GLN A 465 19.60 -20.13 1.69
C GLN A 465 18.82 -21.39 2.11
N ARG A 466 19.50 -22.54 2.16
CA ARG A 466 18.91 -23.88 2.46
C ARG A 466 19.09 -24.35 3.90
N VAL A 467 19.98 -23.70 4.65
CA VAL A 467 20.44 -24.17 5.97
C VAL A 467 19.34 -24.06 7.02
N SER A 468 18.53 -22.99 6.95
CA SER A 468 17.31 -22.79 7.75
C SER A 468 16.34 -23.98 7.66
N ASN A 469 15.82 -24.28 6.47
CA ASN A 469 14.90 -25.41 6.23
C ASN A 469 15.51 -26.74 6.66
N LEU A 470 16.79 -26.99 6.35
CA LEU A 470 17.45 -28.24 6.75
C LEU A 470 17.50 -28.37 8.29
N LEU A 471 17.87 -27.30 9.00
CA LEU A 471 17.91 -27.30 10.46
C LEU A 471 16.51 -27.40 11.07
N GLN A 472 15.51 -26.70 10.53
CA GLN A 472 14.11 -26.77 10.96
C GLN A 472 13.57 -28.20 10.79
N ALA A 473 13.82 -28.84 9.65
CA ALA A 473 13.38 -30.21 9.40
C ALA A 473 14.09 -31.23 10.31
N PHE A 474 15.38 -31.03 10.59
CA PHE A 474 16.09 -31.83 11.61
C PHE A 474 15.55 -31.59 13.03
N MET A 475 15.15 -30.36 13.40
CA MET A 475 14.53 -30.08 14.70
C MET A 475 13.12 -30.72 14.79
N VAL A 476 12.35 -30.75 13.71
CA VAL A 476 11.07 -31.51 13.64
C VAL A 476 11.32 -33.02 13.73
N GLY A 477 12.40 -33.55 13.13
CA GLY A 477 12.86 -34.91 13.39
C GLY A 477 13.24 -35.15 14.85
N GLY A 478 13.85 -34.15 15.51
CA GLY A 478 14.11 -34.12 16.94
C GLY A 478 12.84 -34.19 17.80
N CYS A 479 11.73 -33.59 17.36
CA CYS A 479 10.43 -33.74 18.03
C CYS A 479 9.93 -35.19 18.08
N VAL A 480 10.22 -36.01 17.05
CA VAL A 480 9.88 -37.45 17.08
C VAL A 480 10.65 -38.18 18.19
N ALA A 481 11.93 -37.87 18.38
CA ALA A 481 12.70 -38.41 19.51
C ALA A 481 12.20 -37.85 20.86
N ALA A 482 11.85 -36.56 20.90
CA ALA A 482 11.32 -35.87 22.09
C ALA A 482 9.84 -36.16 22.41
N MET A 483 9.18 -37.10 21.70
CA MET A 483 7.77 -37.42 21.92
C MET A 483 7.39 -37.73 23.39
N PRO A 484 8.23 -38.37 24.24
CA PRO A 484 7.95 -38.54 25.67
C PRO A 484 7.87 -37.22 26.47
N LEU A 485 8.43 -36.13 25.96
CA LEU A 485 8.27 -34.78 26.51
C LEU A 485 7.03 -34.08 25.93
N LEU A 486 6.75 -34.24 24.62
CA LEU A 486 5.58 -33.66 23.97
C LEU A 486 4.25 -34.17 24.57
N LYS A 487 4.20 -35.43 25.01
CA LYS A 487 3.05 -36.02 25.77
C LYS A 487 2.74 -35.34 27.11
N LYS A 488 3.60 -34.42 27.58
CA LYS A 488 3.32 -33.59 28.76
C LYS A 488 2.43 -32.39 28.45
N ILE A 489 2.36 -31.96 27.18
CA ILE A 489 1.56 -30.82 26.73
C ILE A 489 0.06 -31.17 26.82
N PRO A 490 -0.78 -30.33 27.45
CA PRO A 490 -2.23 -30.52 27.44
C PRO A 490 -2.83 -30.26 26.06
N THR A 491 -3.84 -31.04 25.69
CA THR A 491 -4.63 -30.85 24.46
C THR A 491 -5.24 -29.45 24.40
N SER A 492 -5.73 -28.95 25.53
CA SER A 492 -6.30 -27.60 25.69
C SER A 492 -5.31 -26.46 25.41
N VAL A 493 -4.01 -26.68 25.59
CA VAL A 493 -2.97 -25.71 25.22
C VAL A 493 -2.79 -25.68 23.70
N LEU A 494 -2.93 -26.81 23.01
CA LEU A 494 -2.94 -26.85 21.55
C LEU A 494 -4.15 -26.10 20.97
N TRP A 495 -5.36 -26.28 21.52
CA TRP A 495 -6.55 -25.54 21.03
C TRP A 495 -6.43 -24.01 21.19
N GLY A 496 -5.84 -23.54 22.29
CA GLY A 496 -5.52 -22.12 22.47
C GLY A 496 -4.53 -21.59 21.42
N TYR A 497 -3.63 -22.45 20.92
CA TYR A 497 -2.69 -22.13 19.87
C TYR A 497 -3.35 -22.09 18.47
N PHE A 498 -4.36 -22.93 18.19
CA PHE A 498 -5.15 -22.80 16.96
C PHE A 498 -5.93 -21.49 16.90
N ALA A 499 -6.56 -21.09 18.02
CA ALA A 499 -7.18 -19.78 18.13
C ALA A 499 -6.16 -18.63 17.95
N PHE A 500 -4.92 -18.80 18.44
CA PHE A 500 -3.84 -17.84 18.24
C PHE A 500 -3.43 -17.73 16.77
N MET A 501 -3.19 -18.86 16.08
CA MET A 501 -2.82 -18.88 14.65
C MET A 501 -3.92 -18.28 13.78
N ALA A 502 -5.18 -18.63 14.04
CA ALA A 502 -6.33 -18.07 13.34
C ALA A 502 -6.31 -16.53 13.43
N ILE A 503 -6.18 -15.97 14.64
CA ILE A 503 -6.10 -14.51 14.84
C ILE A 503 -4.81 -13.90 14.28
N GLU A 504 -3.67 -14.60 14.32
CA GLU A 504 -2.42 -14.13 13.73
C GLU A 504 -2.48 -13.99 12.20
N SER A 505 -3.28 -14.83 11.54
CA SER A 505 -3.45 -14.80 10.07
C SER A 505 -4.41 -13.73 9.54
N LEU A 506 -5.12 -12.98 10.39
CA LEU A 506 -6.06 -11.93 9.98
C LEU A 506 -5.38 -10.59 9.60
N PRO A 507 -4.43 -10.03 10.37
CA PRO A 507 -3.76 -8.77 10.02
C PRO A 507 -2.82 -8.96 8.83
N GLY A 508 -2.92 -8.10 7.82
CA GLY A 508 -2.16 -8.23 6.56
C GLY A 508 -3.00 -8.73 5.39
N ASN A 509 -4.20 -9.25 5.65
CA ASN A 509 -5.18 -9.61 4.64
C ASN A 509 -6.09 -8.40 4.35
N GLN A 510 -5.99 -7.77 3.17
CA GLN A 510 -6.80 -6.59 2.86
C GLN A 510 -8.30 -6.90 2.82
N PHE A 511 -8.72 -8.13 2.53
CA PHE A 511 -10.14 -8.51 2.60
C PHE A 511 -10.66 -8.47 4.05
N TRP A 512 -9.87 -8.92 5.03
CA TRP A 512 -10.21 -8.74 6.45
C TRP A 512 -10.23 -7.27 6.86
N GLU A 513 -9.22 -6.49 6.45
CA GLU A 513 -9.16 -5.04 6.72
C GLU A 513 -10.31 -4.27 6.04
N ARG A 514 -10.73 -4.70 4.84
CA ARG A 514 -11.91 -4.19 4.11
C ARG A 514 -13.23 -4.57 4.82
N ILE A 515 -13.34 -5.73 5.45
CA ILE A 515 -14.48 -6.09 6.30
C ILE A 515 -14.53 -5.18 7.53
N LEU A 516 -13.40 -4.94 8.21
CA LEU A 516 -13.34 -4.02 9.34
C LEU A 516 -13.70 -2.57 8.93
N LEU A 517 -13.27 -2.11 7.76
CA LEU A 517 -13.64 -0.81 7.19
C LEU A 517 -15.15 -0.71 6.88
N LEU A 518 -15.81 -1.81 6.48
CA LEU A 518 -17.26 -1.85 6.27
C LEU A 518 -18.04 -1.66 7.58
N PHE A 519 -17.61 -2.33 8.66
CA PHE A 519 -18.17 -2.16 10.01
C PHE A 519 -17.70 -0.88 10.72
N THR A 520 -16.70 -0.16 10.19
CA THR A 520 -16.24 1.12 10.76
C THR A 520 -17.22 2.25 10.40
N ALA A 521 -17.76 2.92 11.42
CA ALA A 521 -18.65 4.06 11.27
C ALA A 521 -17.99 5.19 10.43
N PRO A 522 -18.72 5.88 9.52
CA PRO A 522 -18.15 6.86 8.61
C PRO A 522 -17.29 7.94 9.30
N SER A 523 -17.75 8.45 10.45
CA SER A 523 -17.07 9.47 11.26
C SER A 523 -15.74 9.03 11.88
N ARG A 524 -15.39 7.73 11.84
CA ARG A 524 -14.12 7.20 12.36
C ARG A 524 -13.17 6.67 11.28
N ARG A 525 -13.59 6.61 10.01
CA ARG A 525 -12.78 6.06 8.91
C ARG A 525 -11.48 6.82 8.66
N TYR A 526 -11.44 8.12 8.97
CA TYR A 526 -10.23 8.92 8.83
C TYR A 526 -9.07 8.42 9.71
N LYS A 527 -9.35 7.86 10.90
CA LYS A 527 -8.32 7.28 11.78
C LYS A 527 -7.71 5.99 11.21
N VAL A 528 -8.46 5.25 10.39
CA VAL A 528 -7.93 4.05 9.71
C VAL A 528 -7.07 4.44 8.51
N LEU A 529 -7.35 5.57 7.86
CA LEU A 529 -6.44 6.18 6.87
C LEU A 529 -5.14 6.67 7.52
N GLU A 530 -5.23 7.24 8.73
CA GLU A 530 -4.11 7.76 9.54
C GLU A 530 -3.17 6.63 10.03
N GLU A 531 -3.69 5.49 10.51
CA GLU A 531 -2.86 4.37 10.98
C GLU A 531 -2.35 3.43 9.87
N TYR A 532 -3.08 3.26 8.75
CA TYR A 532 -2.81 2.18 7.77
C TYR A 532 -2.55 2.63 6.32
N HIS A 533 -2.70 3.91 5.97
CA HIS A 533 -2.39 4.49 4.63
C HIS A 533 -2.77 3.61 3.41
N ALA A 534 -3.94 2.97 3.46
CA ALA A 534 -4.40 2.04 2.43
C ALA A 534 -4.76 2.78 1.13
N THR A 535 -3.82 2.85 0.18
CA THR A 535 -3.92 3.66 -1.06
C THR A 535 -5.22 3.43 -1.85
N PHE A 536 -5.74 2.21 -1.87
CA PHE A 536 -7.01 1.87 -2.54
C PHE A 536 -8.25 2.60 -1.98
N VAL A 537 -8.19 3.10 -0.73
CA VAL A 537 -9.27 3.88 -0.10
C VAL A 537 -9.28 5.33 -0.60
N GLU A 538 -8.15 5.82 -1.11
CA GLU A 538 -8.03 7.16 -1.72
C GLU A 538 -8.38 7.14 -3.21
N THR A 539 -8.04 6.08 -3.94
CA THR A 539 -8.30 5.97 -5.40
C THR A 539 -9.67 5.41 -5.76
N VAL A 540 -10.26 4.53 -4.93
CA VAL A 540 -11.52 3.84 -5.24
C VAL A 540 -12.68 4.35 -4.37
N PRO A 541 -13.81 4.78 -4.97
CA PRO A 541 -14.98 5.23 -4.21
C PRO A 541 -15.50 4.17 -3.22
N PHE A 542 -15.78 4.55 -1.97
CA PHE A 542 -16.18 3.63 -0.90
C PHE A 542 -17.36 2.72 -1.26
N LYS A 543 -18.33 3.18 -2.07
CA LYS A 543 -19.44 2.34 -2.56
C LYS A 543 -18.96 1.15 -3.37
N THR A 544 -17.93 1.33 -4.21
CA THR A 544 -17.29 0.29 -5.01
C THR A 544 -16.52 -0.69 -4.12
N ILE A 545 -15.77 -0.18 -3.13
CA ILE A 545 -15.07 -1.00 -2.14
C ILE A 545 -16.06 -1.88 -1.37
N ALA A 546 -17.13 -1.28 -0.82
CA ALA A 546 -18.15 -2.00 -0.06
C ALA A 546 -18.86 -3.08 -0.90
N PHE A 547 -19.16 -2.81 -2.17
CA PHE A 547 -19.76 -3.79 -3.08
C PHE A 547 -18.80 -4.94 -3.43
N PHE A 548 -17.52 -4.66 -3.66
CA PHE A 548 -16.48 -5.67 -3.88
C PHE A 548 -16.29 -6.56 -2.65
N THR A 549 -16.16 -5.97 -1.46
CA THR A 549 -16.03 -6.70 -0.19
C THR A 549 -17.27 -7.54 0.08
N LEU A 550 -18.49 -7.03 -0.17
CA LEU A 550 -19.73 -7.80 0.00
C LEU A 550 -19.78 -9.01 -0.94
N PHE A 551 -19.32 -8.88 -2.19
CA PHE A 551 -19.17 -10.01 -3.11
C PHE A 551 -18.16 -11.04 -2.59
N GLN A 552 -16.99 -10.60 -2.10
CA GLN A 552 -15.99 -11.48 -1.48
C GLN A 552 -16.57 -12.21 -0.25
N THR A 553 -17.31 -11.52 0.64
CA THR A 553 -17.93 -12.11 1.82
C THR A 553 -19.03 -13.11 1.45
N ALA A 554 -19.87 -12.81 0.45
CA ALA A 554 -20.87 -13.75 -0.03
C ALA A 554 -20.22 -15.04 -0.59
N TYR A 555 -19.10 -14.91 -1.33
CA TYR A 555 -18.38 -16.07 -1.85
C TYR A 555 -17.63 -16.85 -0.76
N LEU A 556 -17.04 -16.17 0.23
CA LEU A 556 -16.42 -16.79 1.40
C LEU A 556 -17.45 -17.63 2.17
N LEU A 557 -18.63 -17.07 2.45
CA LEU A 557 -19.71 -17.76 3.15
C LEU A 557 -20.29 -18.93 2.34
N LEU A 558 -20.32 -18.84 1.00
CA LEU A 558 -20.66 -19.96 0.13
C LEU A 558 -19.64 -21.10 0.25
N CYS A 559 -18.33 -20.80 0.16
CA CYS A 559 -17.27 -21.79 0.33
C CYS A 559 -17.31 -22.44 1.73
N PHE A 560 -17.48 -21.64 2.78
CA PHE A 560 -17.57 -22.11 4.17
C PHE A 560 -18.84 -22.94 4.43
N GLY A 561 -19.98 -22.56 3.84
CA GLY A 561 -21.20 -23.39 3.87
C GLY A 561 -21.02 -24.73 3.15
N ILE A 562 -20.15 -24.80 2.14
CA ILE A 562 -19.84 -26.02 1.41
C ILE A 562 -18.83 -26.91 2.17
N THR A 563 -17.85 -26.36 2.91
CA THR A 563 -16.92 -27.17 3.72
C THR A 563 -17.61 -27.99 4.80
N TRP A 564 -18.77 -27.54 5.28
CA TRP A 564 -19.61 -28.29 6.24
C TRP A 564 -20.29 -29.53 5.64
N ILE A 565 -20.32 -29.69 4.31
CA ILE A 565 -20.97 -30.81 3.63
C ILE A 565 -19.91 -31.91 3.37
N PRO A 566 -19.98 -33.12 3.97
CA PRO A 566 -18.88 -34.10 3.92
C PRO A 566 -18.44 -34.59 2.54
N ILE A 567 -19.25 -34.39 1.49
CA ILE A 567 -18.95 -34.75 0.10
C ILE A 567 -18.48 -33.54 -0.71
N ALA A 568 -19.05 -32.36 -0.46
CA ALA A 568 -18.79 -31.15 -1.25
C ALA A 568 -17.65 -30.29 -0.67
N GLY A 569 -17.39 -30.37 0.64
CA GLY A 569 -16.20 -29.77 1.25
C GLY A 569 -14.90 -30.31 0.66
N VAL A 570 -14.89 -31.57 0.25
CA VAL A 570 -13.79 -32.23 -0.50
C VAL A 570 -13.48 -31.52 -1.83
N LEU A 571 -14.40 -30.69 -2.36
CA LEU A 571 -14.25 -29.91 -3.60
C LEU A 571 -13.81 -28.45 -3.34
N PHE A 572 -13.54 -28.02 -2.10
CA PHE A 572 -13.22 -26.61 -1.80
C PHE A 572 -12.08 -26.01 -2.66
N PRO A 573 -10.99 -26.73 -3.04
CA PRO A 573 -9.94 -26.17 -3.89
C PRO A 573 -10.42 -25.82 -5.30
N LEU A 574 -11.37 -26.60 -5.83
CA LEU A 574 -11.97 -26.34 -7.14
C LEU A 574 -12.87 -25.08 -7.12
N LEU A 575 -13.52 -24.79 -5.99
CA LEU A 575 -14.28 -23.55 -5.81
C LEU A 575 -13.36 -22.32 -5.78
N ILE A 576 -12.17 -22.44 -5.20
CA ILE A 576 -11.19 -21.34 -5.20
C ILE A 576 -10.55 -21.19 -6.58
N MET A 577 -10.23 -22.28 -7.28
CA MET A 577 -9.80 -22.22 -8.67
C MET A 577 -10.87 -21.64 -9.60
N PHE A 578 -12.16 -21.80 -9.29
CA PHE A 578 -13.27 -21.16 -10.02
C PHE A 578 -13.33 -19.63 -9.82
N LEU A 579 -12.70 -19.06 -8.79
CA LEU A 579 -12.54 -17.60 -8.70
C LEU A 579 -11.71 -17.03 -9.84
N VAL A 580 -10.76 -17.78 -10.41
CA VAL A 580 -9.91 -17.31 -11.53
C VAL A 580 -10.72 -16.97 -12.79
N PRO A 581 -11.58 -17.86 -13.35
CA PRO A 581 -12.47 -17.48 -14.46
C PRO A 581 -13.57 -16.49 -14.05
N VAL A 582 -14.05 -16.49 -12.80
CA VAL A 582 -14.98 -15.45 -12.31
C VAL A 582 -14.32 -14.07 -12.34
N ARG A 583 -13.07 -13.98 -11.91
CA ARG A 583 -12.23 -12.77 -11.99
C ARG A 583 -11.93 -12.37 -13.43
N GLN A 584 -11.66 -13.34 -14.31
CA GLN A 584 -11.34 -13.05 -15.71
C GLN A 584 -12.56 -12.64 -16.56
N TYR A 585 -13.77 -13.17 -16.30
CA TYR A 585 -14.93 -13.02 -17.21
C TYR A 585 -16.18 -12.38 -16.60
N PHE A 586 -16.29 -12.26 -15.27
CA PHE A 586 -17.46 -11.69 -14.60
C PHE A 586 -17.14 -10.36 -13.90
N LEU A 587 -16.09 -10.27 -13.09
CA LEU A 587 -15.76 -9.02 -12.38
C LEU A 587 -15.56 -7.80 -13.31
N PRO A 588 -14.90 -7.89 -14.48
CA PRO A 588 -14.77 -6.75 -15.41
C PRO A 588 -16.09 -6.25 -16.02
N LYS A 589 -17.20 -6.97 -15.84
CA LYS A 589 -18.55 -6.52 -16.25
C LYS A 589 -19.24 -5.67 -15.19
N PHE A 590 -18.80 -5.74 -13.93
CA PHE A 590 -19.39 -5.01 -12.79
C PHE A 590 -18.48 -3.89 -12.27
N PHE A 591 -17.16 -4.02 -12.44
CA PHE A 591 -16.16 -3.06 -11.96
C PHE A 591 -15.38 -2.44 -13.13
N LYS A 592 -15.12 -1.14 -13.06
CA LYS A 592 -14.19 -0.46 -13.99
C LYS A 592 -12.79 -1.04 -13.84
N GLY A 593 -12.08 -1.25 -14.96
CA GLY A 593 -10.75 -1.87 -14.98
C GLY A 593 -9.77 -1.30 -13.95
N ALA A 594 -9.61 0.03 -13.88
CA ALA A 594 -8.73 0.67 -12.90
C ALA A 594 -9.11 0.37 -11.43
N HIS A 595 -10.41 0.42 -11.08
CA HIS A 595 -10.84 0.08 -9.71
C HIS A 595 -10.67 -1.41 -9.39
N LEU A 596 -10.76 -2.29 -10.39
CA LEU A 596 -10.47 -3.72 -10.21
C LEU A 596 -8.95 -3.97 -10.09
N GLN A 597 -8.12 -3.21 -10.80
CA GLN A 597 -6.66 -3.25 -10.66
C GLN A 597 -6.24 -2.79 -9.26
N ASP A 598 -6.74 -1.64 -8.77
CA ASP A 598 -6.45 -1.14 -7.42
C ASP A 598 -6.89 -2.09 -6.27
N LEU A 599 -7.94 -2.91 -6.48
CA LEU A 599 -8.50 -3.81 -5.47
C LEU A 599 -8.03 -5.27 -5.58
N ASP A 600 -7.44 -5.66 -6.72
CA ASP A 600 -7.13 -7.04 -7.10
C ASP A 600 -5.91 -7.13 -8.06
N ALA A 601 -4.93 -6.24 -7.89
CA ALA A 601 -3.61 -6.38 -8.50
C ALA A 601 -2.91 -7.64 -7.97
N ALA A 602 -2.40 -8.48 -8.89
CA ALA A 602 -1.62 -9.68 -8.55
C ALA A 602 -0.12 -9.37 -8.37
N GLU A 603 0.32 -8.25 -8.94
CA GLU A 603 1.67 -7.70 -8.86
C GLU A 603 1.54 -6.22 -8.52
N TYR A 604 2.48 -5.67 -7.75
CA TYR A 604 2.72 -4.24 -7.86
C TYR A 604 3.42 -4.02 -9.21
N GLU A 605 2.64 -3.70 -10.25
CA GLU A 605 3.19 -3.03 -11.43
C GLU A 605 3.67 -1.64 -11.00
N GLU A 606 4.84 -1.59 -10.38
CA GLU A 606 5.64 -0.38 -10.30
C GLU A 606 6.03 -0.02 -11.73
N TYR A 607 5.21 0.84 -12.34
CA TYR A 607 5.60 1.61 -13.51
C TYR A 607 6.99 2.18 -13.26
N PRO A 608 7.95 2.04 -14.20
CA PRO A 608 9.31 2.53 -14.00
C PRO A 608 9.26 4.00 -13.65
N ALA A 609 9.94 4.39 -12.57
CA ALA A 609 9.89 5.74 -12.04
C ALA A 609 10.26 6.76 -13.14
N ILE A 610 9.26 7.52 -13.60
CA ILE A 610 9.47 8.58 -14.59
C ILE A 610 10.34 9.64 -13.91
N THR A 611 11.58 9.76 -14.36
CA THR A 611 12.62 10.55 -13.69
C THR A 611 12.32 12.04 -13.73
N TYR A 612 11.64 12.55 -12.70
CA TYR A 612 11.41 13.97 -12.48
C TYR A 612 12.46 14.53 -11.52
N ASN A 613 13.54 15.07 -12.10
CA ASN A 613 14.48 15.92 -11.36
C ASN A 613 13.81 17.25 -11.02
N LEU A 614 13.55 17.49 -9.73
CA LEU A 614 13.45 18.83 -9.15
C LEU A 614 13.55 18.74 -7.62
N SER A 615 14.72 19.11 -7.08
CA SER A 615 14.94 19.26 -5.65
C SER A 615 14.40 20.61 -5.16
N PHE A 616 13.86 20.61 -3.94
CA PHE A 616 13.62 21.81 -3.15
C PHE A 616 13.95 21.55 -1.69
N GLU A 617 14.42 22.60 -1.01
CA GLU A 617 14.89 22.55 0.37
C GLU A 617 14.23 23.69 1.17
N ASP A 618 13.86 23.35 2.40
CA ASP A 618 13.21 24.21 3.42
C ASP A 618 14.31 25.05 4.16
N PRO A 619 14.08 25.87 5.24
CA PRO A 619 13.21 25.55 6.39
C PRO A 619 12.63 26.71 7.25
N VAL A 620 11.91 26.32 8.32
CA VAL A 620 12.10 26.72 9.75
C VAL A 620 10.77 27.02 10.47
N THR A 621 10.42 26.19 11.45
CA THR A 621 10.05 26.67 12.81
C THR A 621 10.36 25.60 13.85
N GLN A 622 11.09 25.95 14.91
CA GLN A 622 11.32 25.08 16.08
C GLN A 622 10.42 25.48 17.25
N THR A 623 9.89 24.51 18.00
CA THR A 623 10.17 24.30 19.46
C THR A 623 9.05 23.58 20.20
N ARG A 624 9.32 22.33 20.62
CA ARG A 624 9.14 21.88 22.02
C ARG A 624 9.76 20.50 22.21
N ALA A 625 10.81 20.43 23.03
CA ALA A 625 11.46 19.17 23.38
C ALA A 625 10.84 18.60 24.66
N THR A 626 10.49 17.32 24.63
CA THR A 626 10.24 16.48 25.81
C THR A 626 10.95 15.16 25.58
N ASN A 627 11.87 14.79 26.47
CA ASN A 627 12.69 13.59 26.32
C ASN A 627 11.82 12.32 26.27
N ILE A 628 11.98 11.53 25.22
CA ILE A 628 11.45 10.16 25.12
C ILE A 628 12.64 9.23 24.91
N ASP A 629 12.68 8.14 25.68
CA ASP A 629 13.81 7.19 25.69
C ASP A 629 13.88 6.41 24.37
N SER A 630 15.10 6.09 23.92
CA SER A 630 15.43 5.67 22.55
C SER A 630 15.04 4.22 22.21
N GLY A 631 13.97 3.71 22.82
CA GLY A 631 13.47 2.34 22.67
C GLY A 631 12.14 2.19 21.94
N GLU A 632 11.36 3.26 21.72
CA GLU A 632 9.97 3.16 21.24
C GLU A 632 9.81 3.17 19.70
N ILE A 633 10.85 3.56 18.93
CA ILE A 633 10.77 3.65 17.45
C ILE A 633 10.61 2.27 16.76
N PHE A 634 11.04 1.18 17.41
CA PHE A 634 10.96 -0.19 16.85
C PHE A 634 9.53 -0.73 16.64
N ASP A 635 8.50 -0.02 17.09
CA ASP A 635 7.13 -0.51 17.08
C ASP A 635 6.41 -0.34 15.74
N GLU A 636 6.62 0.75 15.01
CA GLU A 636 5.89 0.97 13.75
C GLU A 636 6.25 -0.07 12.69
N ILE A 637 7.55 -0.35 12.52
CA ILE A 637 8.08 -1.28 11.51
C ILE A 637 7.62 -2.73 11.75
N ILE A 638 7.23 -3.09 12.98
CA ILE A 638 6.92 -4.48 13.38
C ILE A 638 5.44 -4.68 13.74
N THR A 639 4.72 -3.63 14.15
CA THR A 639 3.27 -3.71 14.42
C THR A 639 2.40 -3.46 13.18
N ARG A 640 2.91 -2.75 12.16
CA ARG A 640 2.27 -2.64 10.84
C ARG A 640 2.31 -4.00 10.13
N SER A 641 1.22 -4.75 10.23
CA SER A 641 1.05 -6.15 9.79
C SER A 641 1.57 -6.43 8.37
N ARG A 642 1.36 -5.48 7.46
CA ARG A 642 1.62 -5.61 6.02
C ARG A 642 3.09 -5.51 5.63
N GLY A 643 3.96 -4.88 6.45
CA GLY A 643 5.35 -4.60 6.04
C GLY A 643 5.47 -3.57 4.91
N GLU A 644 4.39 -2.80 4.66
CA GLU A 644 4.36 -1.74 3.67
C GLU A 644 5.15 -0.52 4.17
N ILE A 645 6.46 -0.55 3.90
CA ILE A 645 7.30 0.64 3.89
C ILE A 645 7.07 1.32 2.53
N ARG A 646 6.27 2.38 2.52
CA ARG A 646 6.12 3.27 1.36
C ARG A 646 6.53 4.67 1.78
N HIS A 647 7.47 5.27 1.04
CA HIS A 647 8.07 6.55 1.41
C HIS A 647 7.02 7.65 1.59
N ALA A 648 7.20 8.48 2.62
CA ALA A 648 6.29 9.56 3.01
C ALA A 648 6.34 10.80 2.08
N SER A 649 6.68 10.61 0.80
CA SER A 649 7.05 11.67 -0.15
C SER A 649 6.57 11.37 -1.58
N SER A 650 5.27 11.08 -1.74
CA SER A 650 4.62 10.97 -3.06
C SER A 650 3.59 12.08 -3.29
N PRO A 651 3.86 13.06 -4.18
CA PRO A 651 2.90 14.11 -4.51
C PRO A 651 1.66 13.58 -5.26
N LYS A 652 0.49 14.09 -4.90
CA LYS A 652 -0.83 13.64 -5.41
C LYS A 652 -0.95 13.74 -6.93
N VAL A 653 -1.23 12.62 -7.58
CA VAL A 653 -1.69 12.58 -8.99
C VAL A 653 -3.23 12.67 -9.02
N MET A 654 -3.77 13.73 -9.61
CA MET A 654 -5.18 13.77 -10.02
C MET A 654 -5.33 13.11 -11.39
N SER A 655 -6.26 12.17 -11.53
CA SER A 655 -6.45 11.39 -12.75
C SER A 655 -7.25 12.14 -13.82
N SER A 656 -6.68 12.24 -15.03
CA SER A 656 -7.39 12.63 -16.25
C SER A 656 -6.85 11.87 -17.47
N THR A 657 -6.98 10.55 -17.46
CA THR A 657 -6.48 9.66 -18.52
C THR A 657 -7.32 9.79 -19.79
N GLN A 658 -6.76 10.36 -20.86
CA GLN A 658 -7.29 10.18 -22.21
C GLN A 658 -6.96 8.78 -22.73
N THR A 659 -7.88 8.18 -23.48
CA THR A 659 -7.65 6.90 -24.17
C THR A 659 -6.65 7.06 -25.30
N PRO A 660 -5.68 6.13 -25.49
CA PRO A 660 -4.82 6.15 -26.66
C PRO A 660 -5.64 5.92 -27.93
N HIS A 661 -5.40 6.73 -28.97
CA HIS A 661 -5.92 6.48 -30.31
C HIS A 661 -5.06 5.43 -31.01
N GLU A 662 -5.65 4.27 -31.33
CA GLU A 662 -5.11 3.40 -32.38
C GLU A 662 -5.43 3.98 -33.78
N GLU A 663 -4.62 3.62 -34.76
CA GLU A 663 -4.68 4.15 -36.12
C GLU A 663 -5.91 3.62 -36.89
N MET A 664 -6.63 4.49 -37.60
CA MET A 664 -7.66 4.09 -38.57
C MET A 664 -7.33 4.57 -39.98
N MET A 665 -7.03 3.62 -40.86
CA MET A 665 -7.13 3.81 -42.31
C MET A 665 -8.62 3.76 -42.74
N PRO A 666 -9.03 4.50 -43.79
CA PRO A 666 -10.45 4.72 -44.08
C PRO A 666 -11.07 3.63 -44.97
N VAL A 667 -12.16 2.99 -44.54
CA VAL A 667 -13.00 2.12 -45.38
C VAL A 667 -14.50 2.38 -45.17
N TYR A 668 -15.13 2.84 -46.26
CA TYR A 668 -16.55 2.80 -46.65
C TYR A 668 -17.65 2.34 -45.66
N SER A 669 -18.71 3.17 -45.58
CA SER A 669 -20.07 2.74 -45.19
C SER A 669 -20.67 1.73 -46.18
N PRO A 670 -21.69 0.95 -45.76
CA PRO A 670 -23.03 1.33 -46.24
C PRO A 670 -24.21 1.15 -45.25
N ARG A 671 -25.29 1.84 -45.61
CA ARG A 671 -26.66 1.87 -45.06
C ARG A 671 -27.27 0.49 -44.77
N LEU A 672 -28.21 0.42 -43.81
CA LEU A 672 -29.66 0.21 -44.07
C LEU A 672 -30.53 0.12 -42.78
N THR A 673 -31.61 0.95 -42.71
CA THR A 673 -33.00 0.70 -42.19
C THR A 673 -33.29 -0.15 -40.93
N GLN A 674 -34.38 0.03 -40.17
CA GLN A 674 -35.72 0.57 -40.52
C GLN A 674 -36.53 1.03 -39.27
N ARG A 675 -37.47 1.98 -39.48
CA ARG A 675 -38.82 2.22 -38.84
C ARG A 675 -39.15 1.78 -37.38
N ALA A 676 -40.13 2.35 -36.68
CA ALA A 676 -40.89 3.63 -36.69
C ALA A 676 -42.01 3.53 -35.64
N TYR A 677 -42.50 4.64 -35.07
CA TYR A 677 -43.94 5.02 -34.95
C TYR A 677 -44.13 6.28 -34.08
N SER A 678 -45.14 7.08 -34.41
CA SER A 678 -45.76 8.10 -33.54
C SER A 678 -47.22 7.70 -33.24
N PRO A 679 -47.91 8.39 -32.32
CA PRO A 679 -48.83 9.46 -32.79
C PRO A 679 -48.85 10.71 -31.88
N GLN A 680 -49.73 11.67 -32.22
CA GLN A 680 -49.93 12.97 -31.55
C GLN A 680 -51.29 13.02 -30.80
N LEU A 681 -51.71 14.24 -30.44
CA LEU A 681 -53.00 14.70 -29.87
C LEU A 681 -53.00 14.77 -28.32
N ASN A 682 -53.60 15.77 -27.65
CA ASN A 682 -54.49 16.82 -28.18
C ASN A 682 -54.41 18.19 -27.46
N GLU A 683 -55.17 19.16 -27.99
CA GLU A 683 -55.31 20.58 -27.58
C GLU A 683 -55.84 20.79 -26.13
N ILE A 684 -55.85 22.00 -25.56
CA ILE A 684 -56.95 22.99 -25.74
C ILE A 684 -56.48 24.46 -25.58
N ARG A 685 -57.25 25.37 -26.19
CA ARG A 685 -57.02 26.81 -26.44
C ARG A 685 -57.96 27.70 -25.62
N THR A 686 -57.48 28.86 -25.17
CA THR A 686 -58.34 30.02 -24.83
C THR A 686 -57.66 31.34 -25.21
N GLU A 687 -58.43 32.33 -25.64
CA GLU A 687 -57.95 33.61 -26.19
C GLU A 687 -58.39 34.80 -25.31
N ARG A 688 -57.58 35.89 -25.28
CA ARG A 688 -57.94 37.20 -25.87
C ARG A 688 -56.91 38.31 -25.61
N SER A 689 -56.86 39.24 -26.57
CA SER A 689 -56.15 40.54 -26.57
C SER A 689 -57.21 41.68 -26.53
N PRO A 690 -56.99 43.00 -26.83
CA PRO A 690 -55.83 43.72 -27.41
C PRO A 690 -55.57 45.18 -26.91
N ARG A 691 -54.75 45.95 -27.67
CA ARG A 691 -54.71 47.45 -27.83
C ARG A 691 -54.01 48.29 -26.72
N SER A 692 -53.45 49.49 -26.98
CA SER A 692 -52.97 50.17 -28.22
C SER A 692 -52.14 51.45 -27.90
N ASN A 693 -51.71 52.19 -28.95
CA ASN A 693 -51.07 53.54 -29.03
C ASN A 693 -49.54 53.58 -28.80
N GLN A 694 -48.67 54.06 -29.72
CA GLN A 694 -48.51 55.37 -30.43
C GLN A 694 -47.84 56.45 -29.54
N GLY A 695 -46.78 57.18 -29.96
CA GLY A 695 -46.07 57.21 -31.26
C GLY A 695 -44.75 58.05 -31.27
N LEU A 696 -44.22 58.37 -32.48
CA LEU A 696 -42.95 59.09 -32.78
C LEU A 696 -42.96 60.60 -32.41
N GLU A 697 -41.86 61.40 -32.45
CA GLU A 697 -40.40 61.18 -32.75
C GLU A 697 -39.53 61.74 -31.57
N ILE A 698 -38.42 62.53 -31.60
CA ILE A 698 -37.61 63.23 -32.64
C ILE A 698 -36.11 63.33 -32.25
N LYS A 699 -35.23 63.62 -33.23
CA LYS A 699 -33.74 63.70 -33.18
C LYS A 699 -33.13 64.66 -32.12
N GLN A 700 -31.96 64.27 -31.56
CA GLN A 700 -30.68 65.01 -31.67
C GLN A 700 -29.44 64.22 -31.15
N THR A 701 -28.24 64.64 -31.56
CA THR A 701 -26.91 64.02 -31.30
C THR A 701 -25.80 65.09 -31.43
N PRO A 702 -24.56 64.95 -30.92
CA PRO A 702 -23.97 63.83 -30.14
C PRO A 702 -23.17 64.26 -28.87
N SER A 703 -22.49 63.28 -28.26
CA SER A 703 -21.31 63.36 -27.36
C SER A 703 -21.52 63.55 -25.84
N PRO A 704 -20.56 63.09 -24.99
CA PRO A 704 -19.52 62.07 -25.21
C PRO A 704 -19.99 60.66 -24.77
N GLY A 705 -19.22 59.61 -25.09
CA GLY A 705 -19.51 58.25 -24.61
C GLY A 705 -19.20 58.08 -23.11
N PRO A 706 -20.00 57.30 -22.35
CA PRO A 706 -19.74 57.03 -20.94
C PRO A 706 -18.49 56.15 -20.73
N SER A 707 -17.81 56.34 -19.61
CA SER A 707 -16.52 55.71 -19.31
C SER A 707 -16.62 54.23 -18.92
N ILE A 708 -15.54 53.48 -19.21
CA ILE A 708 -15.39 52.03 -18.94
C ILE A 708 -15.64 51.69 -17.45
N LEU A 709 -15.31 52.61 -16.54
CA LEU A 709 -15.55 52.51 -15.10
C LEU A 709 -17.02 52.16 -14.76
N GLY A 710 -17.98 52.69 -15.53
CA GLY A 710 -19.41 52.46 -15.33
C GLY A 710 -19.89 51.06 -15.74
N GLN A 711 -19.11 50.30 -16.50
CA GLN A 711 -19.46 48.93 -16.88
C GLN A 711 -19.00 47.90 -15.85
N ILE A 712 -17.81 48.05 -15.25
CA ILE A 712 -17.30 47.10 -14.25
C ILE A 712 -18.19 47.09 -13.00
N SER A 713 -18.52 48.28 -12.47
CA SER A 713 -19.46 48.42 -11.34
C SER A 713 -20.87 47.87 -11.65
N ARG A 714 -21.32 47.94 -12.92
CA ARG A 714 -22.58 47.30 -13.33
C ARG A 714 -22.50 45.79 -13.42
N VAL A 715 -21.42 45.22 -13.94
CA VAL A 715 -21.23 43.75 -13.98
C VAL A 715 -21.22 43.16 -12.56
N PHE A 716 -20.52 43.80 -11.61
CA PHE A 716 -20.50 43.36 -10.21
C PHE A 716 -21.90 43.39 -9.57
N ASN A 717 -22.69 44.44 -9.80
CA ASN A 717 -24.06 44.53 -9.29
C ASN A 717 -25.07 43.66 -10.06
N GLN A 718 -24.83 43.36 -11.34
CA GLN A 718 -25.72 42.52 -12.16
C GLN A 718 -25.61 41.03 -11.79
N ILE A 719 -24.40 40.57 -11.44
CA ILE A 719 -24.17 39.25 -10.81
C ILE A 719 -24.91 39.13 -9.45
N HIS A 720 -25.34 40.24 -8.85
CA HIS A 720 -26.13 40.29 -7.62
C HIS A 720 -27.61 40.63 -7.79
N SER A 721 -28.13 40.87 -9.02
CA SER A 721 -29.52 41.29 -9.22
C SER A 721 -30.35 40.47 -10.22
N ASP A 722 -29.73 39.70 -11.12
CA ASP A 722 -30.46 38.74 -11.96
C ASP A 722 -30.82 37.47 -11.13
N GLY A 723 -32.03 37.47 -10.55
CA GLY A 723 -32.55 36.49 -9.59
C GLY A 723 -32.87 35.09 -10.12
N LEU A 724 -31.96 34.50 -10.90
CA LEU A 724 -32.10 33.19 -11.55
C LEU A 724 -30.85 32.29 -11.39
N VAL A 725 -30.10 32.48 -10.30
CA VAL A 725 -28.99 31.58 -9.90
C VAL A 725 -29.39 30.78 -8.65
N ASN A 726 -29.29 29.46 -8.76
CA ASN A 726 -29.60 28.50 -7.70
C ASN A 726 -28.66 28.74 -6.48
N PRO A 727 -29.14 28.78 -5.21
CA PRO A 727 -28.31 29.15 -4.04
C PRO A 727 -27.30 28.07 -3.60
N SER A 728 -26.89 27.19 -4.51
CA SER A 728 -25.90 26.14 -4.31
C SER A 728 -24.47 26.66 -4.52
N TYR A 729 -23.71 26.74 -3.43
CA TYR A 729 -22.27 27.04 -3.37
C TYR A 729 -21.84 28.47 -3.77
N ARG A 730 -21.84 29.39 -2.79
CA ARG A 730 -20.89 30.52 -2.75
C ARG A 730 -19.46 29.98 -2.58
N MET A 731 -18.81 29.64 -3.69
CA MET A 731 -17.35 29.44 -3.72
C MET A 731 -16.66 30.79 -3.85
N ARG A 732 -15.47 30.93 -3.27
CA ARG A 732 -14.67 32.15 -3.39
C ARG A 732 -14.30 32.42 -4.87
N PRO A 733 -14.24 33.68 -5.31
CA PRO A 733 -13.70 34.05 -6.62
C PRO A 733 -12.20 33.72 -6.70
N GLN A 734 -11.72 33.43 -7.92
CA GLN A 734 -10.33 33.00 -8.15
C GLN A 734 -9.49 34.09 -8.84
N ILE A 735 -8.30 34.33 -8.30
CA ILE A 735 -7.26 35.20 -8.86
C ILE A 735 -6.12 34.29 -9.32
N VAL A 736 -5.70 34.35 -10.58
CA VAL A 736 -4.66 33.47 -11.13
C VAL A 736 -3.39 34.25 -11.46
N LEU A 737 -2.25 33.77 -10.97
CA LEU A 737 -0.94 34.37 -11.21
C LEU A 737 -0.21 33.56 -12.29
N PHE A 738 -0.25 34.00 -13.55
CA PHE A 738 0.31 33.27 -14.69
C PHE A 738 1.63 33.91 -15.15
N GLY A 739 2.72 33.15 -15.21
CA GLY A 739 4.03 33.74 -15.49
C GLY A 739 5.20 32.77 -15.52
N ASP A 740 6.40 33.33 -15.43
CA ASP A 740 7.66 32.57 -15.42
C ASP A 740 8.17 32.24 -14.00
N SER A 741 9.48 32.03 -13.83
CA SER A 741 10.09 31.71 -12.53
C SER A 741 9.87 32.79 -11.46
N ILE A 742 9.70 34.06 -11.84
CA ILE A 742 9.39 35.14 -10.87
C ILE A 742 7.96 34.97 -10.32
N THR A 743 7.07 34.35 -11.09
CA THR A 743 5.71 34.00 -10.63
C THR A 743 5.69 32.66 -9.90
N GLU A 744 6.54 31.71 -10.26
CA GLU A 744 6.69 30.45 -9.52
C GLU A 744 7.17 30.70 -8.08
N GLN A 745 8.15 31.58 -7.92
CA GLN A 745 8.71 31.95 -6.62
C GLN A 745 7.80 32.88 -5.79
N SER A 746 6.67 33.33 -6.34
CA SER A 746 5.75 34.28 -5.67
C SER A 746 5.12 33.76 -4.38
N PHE A 747 5.13 32.43 -4.14
CA PHE A 747 4.63 31.79 -2.92
C PHE A 747 5.73 31.30 -1.96
N ARG A 748 7.00 31.64 -2.21
CA ARG A 748 8.07 31.46 -1.21
C ARG A 748 7.88 32.40 -0.02
N VAL A 749 8.63 32.20 1.06
CA VAL A 749 8.67 33.10 2.22
C VAL A 749 9.05 34.52 1.75
N GLY A 750 8.23 35.51 2.08
CA GLY A 750 8.37 36.89 1.60
C GLY A 750 7.92 37.13 0.14
N GLY A 751 7.28 36.15 -0.50
CA GLY A 751 6.83 36.22 -1.89
C GLY A 751 5.57 37.07 -2.12
N TRP A 752 5.51 37.77 -3.27
CA TRP A 752 4.44 38.72 -3.59
C TRP A 752 3.05 38.07 -3.73
N GLY A 753 3.01 36.80 -4.16
CA GLY A 753 1.79 36.01 -4.28
C GLY A 753 1.28 35.50 -2.93
N ALA A 754 2.18 35.15 -2.01
CA ALA A 754 1.82 34.81 -0.63
C ALA A 754 1.25 36.03 0.11
N ALA A 755 1.88 37.21 -0.02
CA ALA A 755 1.35 38.46 0.50
C ALA A 755 -0.03 38.82 -0.10
N LEU A 756 -0.23 38.53 -1.40
CA LEU A 756 -1.54 38.69 -2.04
C LEU A 756 -2.58 37.70 -1.50
N ALA A 757 -2.20 36.43 -1.27
CA ALA A 757 -3.09 35.43 -0.70
C ALA A 757 -3.57 35.80 0.72
N ASP A 758 -2.69 36.38 1.55
CA ASP A 758 -3.04 36.93 2.86
C ASP A 758 -3.98 38.16 2.73
N THR A 759 -3.68 39.08 1.81
CA THR A 759 -4.51 40.27 1.54
C THR A 759 -5.95 39.92 1.16
N TYR A 760 -6.14 38.82 0.44
CA TYR A 760 -7.46 38.30 0.03
C TYR A 760 -7.96 37.13 0.90
N SER A 761 -7.36 36.92 2.08
CA SER A 761 -7.74 35.84 3.00
C SER A 761 -9.24 35.88 3.32
N ARG A 762 -9.90 34.72 3.21
CA ARG A 762 -11.36 34.53 3.31
C ARG A 762 -12.22 35.30 2.29
N LYS A 763 -11.64 35.91 1.26
CA LYS A 763 -12.32 36.77 0.27
C LYS A 763 -12.14 36.29 -1.18
N ALA A 764 -10.94 35.85 -1.56
CA ALA A 764 -10.65 35.25 -2.86
C ALA A 764 -9.55 34.18 -2.73
N ASP A 765 -9.56 33.18 -3.62
CA ASP A 765 -8.51 32.18 -3.69
C ASP A 765 -7.45 32.59 -4.73
N VAL A 766 -6.19 32.75 -4.29
CA VAL A 766 -5.06 33.10 -5.15
C VAL A 766 -4.33 31.84 -5.61
N LEU A 767 -4.20 31.65 -6.93
CA LEU A 767 -3.71 30.43 -7.57
C LEU A 767 -2.46 30.69 -8.41
N VAL A 768 -1.32 30.12 -8.00
CA VAL A 768 -0.05 30.22 -8.76
C VAL A 768 -0.07 29.32 -9.99
N ARG A 769 0.32 29.90 -11.13
CA ARG A 769 0.62 29.26 -12.41
C ARG A 769 1.89 29.89 -13.01
N GLY A 770 2.90 30.06 -12.18
CA GLY A 770 4.27 30.39 -12.59
C GLY A 770 5.04 29.14 -13.02
N TYR A 771 5.94 29.28 -14.00
CA TYR A 771 6.67 28.15 -14.58
C TYR A 771 8.16 28.47 -14.76
N GLY A 772 9.01 27.74 -14.02
CA GLY A 772 10.46 27.90 -13.98
C GLY A 772 11.13 27.90 -15.34
N GLY A 773 11.72 29.03 -15.73
CA GLY A 773 12.46 29.16 -16.99
C GLY A 773 11.60 29.23 -18.26
N TYR A 774 10.26 29.28 -18.16
CA TYR A 774 9.38 29.40 -19.33
C TYR A 774 9.40 30.79 -19.93
N ASN A 775 9.22 30.86 -21.25
CA ASN A 775 9.01 32.08 -22.04
C ASN A 775 7.59 32.11 -22.61
N THR A 776 7.20 33.22 -23.24
CA THR A 776 5.86 33.38 -23.82
C THR A 776 5.53 32.33 -24.90
N ARG A 777 6.52 31.90 -25.67
CA ARG A 777 6.36 30.87 -26.72
C ARG A 777 5.92 29.52 -26.13
N TRP A 778 6.50 29.10 -25.00
CA TRP A 778 6.12 27.86 -24.33
C TRP A 778 4.81 28.01 -23.54
N ALA A 779 4.55 29.20 -22.99
CA ALA A 779 3.32 29.50 -22.26
C ALA A 779 2.04 29.30 -23.11
N LEU A 780 2.10 29.53 -24.43
CA LEU A 780 0.96 29.30 -25.33
C LEU A 780 0.43 27.86 -25.30
N PHE A 781 1.29 26.85 -25.19
CA PHE A 781 0.87 25.43 -25.14
C PHE A 781 0.12 25.07 -23.86
N LEU A 782 0.31 25.85 -22.78
CA LEU A 782 -0.38 25.67 -21.51
C LEU A 782 -1.78 26.30 -21.49
N LEU A 783 -2.09 27.27 -22.37
CA LEU A 783 -3.33 28.05 -22.33
C LEU A 783 -4.61 27.20 -22.32
N HIS A 784 -4.71 26.22 -23.21
CA HIS A 784 -5.90 25.36 -23.29
C HIS A 784 -6.05 24.40 -22.10
N HIS A 785 -4.94 24.10 -21.41
CA HIS A 785 -4.92 23.23 -20.22
C HIS A 785 -5.23 24.01 -18.94
N LEU A 786 -4.71 25.24 -18.81
CA LEU A 786 -4.91 26.10 -17.63
C LEU A 786 -6.21 26.91 -17.69
N PHE A 787 -6.65 27.29 -18.88
CA PHE A 787 -7.85 28.07 -19.13
C PHE A 787 -8.73 27.37 -20.20
N PRO A 788 -9.26 26.17 -19.93
CA PRO A 788 -10.10 25.44 -20.88
C PRO A 788 -11.42 26.18 -21.16
N MET A 789 -11.83 26.18 -22.44
CA MET A 789 -12.98 26.95 -22.94
C MET A 789 -14.33 26.54 -22.33
N GLY A 790 -14.44 25.31 -21.79
CA GLY A 790 -15.68 24.75 -21.24
C GLY A 790 -15.79 24.72 -19.71
N SER A 791 -14.90 25.41 -18.98
CA SER A 791 -14.95 25.42 -17.51
C SER A 791 -15.91 26.48 -16.96
N GLU A 792 -16.96 26.01 -16.27
CA GLU A 792 -18.14 26.75 -15.77
C GLU A 792 -17.85 28.00 -14.93
N LYS A 793 -16.65 28.12 -14.33
CA LYS A 793 -16.28 29.25 -13.47
C LYS A 793 -14.95 29.85 -13.97
N PRO A 794 -14.97 30.99 -14.69
CA PRO A 794 -13.76 31.72 -15.04
C PRO A 794 -13.17 32.45 -13.80
N PRO A 795 -11.85 32.72 -13.78
CA PRO A 795 -11.26 33.57 -12.75
C PRO A 795 -11.76 35.01 -12.88
N VAL A 796 -11.73 35.78 -11.79
CA VAL A 796 -12.08 37.21 -11.79
C VAL A 796 -10.91 38.09 -12.22
N SER A 797 -9.68 37.66 -11.94
CA SER A 797 -8.45 38.35 -12.33
C SER A 797 -7.37 37.36 -12.75
N VAL A 798 -6.57 37.73 -13.75
CA VAL A 798 -5.36 37.03 -14.17
C VAL A 798 -4.23 38.04 -14.35
N THR A 799 -3.14 37.90 -13.58
CA THR A 799 -1.90 38.63 -13.85
C THR A 799 -1.06 37.83 -14.83
N ILE A 800 -0.47 38.48 -15.83
CA ILE A 800 0.45 37.87 -16.81
C ILE A 800 1.83 38.50 -16.60
N PHE A 801 2.80 37.68 -16.18
CA PHE A 801 4.15 38.14 -15.82
C PHE A 801 5.21 37.27 -16.53
N PHE A 802 5.55 37.67 -17.75
CA PHE A 802 6.55 37.04 -18.63
C PHE A 802 7.44 38.11 -19.27
N GLY A 803 8.57 37.69 -19.82
CA GLY A 803 9.53 38.56 -20.52
C GLY A 803 10.94 38.48 -19.97
N ALA A 804 11.10 38.03 -18.72
CA ALA A 804 12.42 37.86 -18.11
C ALA A 804 13.21 36.76 -18.83
N ASN A 805 12.54 35.63 -19.12
CA ASN A 805 13.17 34.55 -19.87
C ASN A 805 13.32 34.86 -21.36
N ASP A 806 12.30 35.46 -21.98
CA ASP A 806 12.24 35.89 -23.39
C ASP A 806 13.41 36.81 -23.76
N ALA A 807 13.82 37.70 -22.84
CA ALA A 807 14.94 38.63 -22.97
C ALA A 807 16.35 37.99 -22.97
N ALA A 808 16.47 36.66 -23.01
CA ALA A 808 17.76 36.00 -23.25
C ALA A 808 18.41 36.48 -24.55
N LEU A 809 19.74 36.56 -24.58
CA LEU A 809 20.50 36.96 -25.76
C LEU A 809 21.08 35.74 -26.50
N LEU A 810 20.98 35.76 -27.84
CA LEU A 810 21.53 34.73 -28.71
C LEU A 810 23.06 34.64 -28.60
N GLY A 811 23.62 33.43 -28.72
CA GLY A 811 25.06 33.19 -28.57
C GLY A 811 25.59 33.31 -27.14
N ARG A 812 24.70 33.36 -26.13
CA ARG A 812 25.03 33.34 -24.70
C ARG A 812 24.39 32.14 -24.01
N THR A 813 24.79 31.87 -22.77
CA THR A 813 24.07 30.92 -21.91
C THR A 813 22.59 31.29 -21.83
N GLY A 814 21.70 30.28 -21.89
CA GLY A 814 20.25 30.51 -21.86
C GLY A 814 19.59 30.85 -23.20
N GLU A 815 20.32 30.95 -24.33
CA GLU A 815 19.76 31.34 -25.64
C GLU A 815 18.51 30.56 -26.09
N ARG A 816 18.34 29.31 -25.64
CA ARG A 816 17.11 28.49 -25.86
C ARG A 816 15.80 29.16 -25.41
N GLN A 817 15.90 30.14 -24.51
CA GLN A 817 14.77 30.87 -23.95
C GLN A 817 14.41 32.12 -24.77
N HIS A 818 15.25 32.53 -25.73
CA HIS A 818 15.05 33.74 -26.54
C HIS A 818 13.76 33.67 -27.37
N VAL A 819 12.99 34.76 -27.31
CA VAL A 819 11.80 34.99 -28.14
C VAL A 819 11.95 36.36 -28.79
N PRO A 820 11.98 36.49 -30.13
CA PRO A 820 12.07 37.78 -30.80
C PRO A 820 10.99 38.76 -30.32
N VAL A 821 11.34 40.05 -30.20
CA VAL A 821 10.49 41.09 -29.58
C VAL A 821 9.07 41.16 -30.18
N GLU A 822 8.94 41.05 -31.50
CA GLU A 822 7.65 41.02 -32.19
C GLU A 822 6.83 39.75 -31.87
N GLU A 823 7.51 38.60 -31.75
CA GLU A 823 6.88 37.34 -31.38
C GLU A 823 6.42 37.37 -29.91
N TYR A 824 7.21 37.96 -29.00
CA TYR A 824 6.82 38.19 -27.61
C TYR A 824 5.55 39.04 -27.50
N LYS A 825 5.47 40.15 -28.25
CA LYS A 825 4.30 41.03 -28.29
C LYS A 825 3.05 40.30 -28.80
N GLU A 826 3.20 39.49 -29.84
CA GLU A 826 2.12 38.69 -30.41
C GLU A 826 1.71 37.49 -29.53
N ASN A 827 2.65 36.84 -28.86
CA ASN A 827 2.37 35.76 -27.91
C ASN A 827 1.56 36.30 -26.71
N LEU A 828 1.94 37.45 -26.14
CA LEU A 828 1.15 38.13 -25.11
C LEU A 828 -0.25 38.51 -25.62
N ARG A 829 -0.37 39.02 -26.85
CA ARG A 829 -1.65 39.37 -27.47
C ARG A 829 -2.59 38.15 -27.55
N ARG A 830 -2.05 36.97 -27.91
CA ARG A 830 -2.79 35.70 -27.95
C ARG A 830 -3.21 35.21 -26.57
N ILE A 831 -2.34 35.32 -25.55
CA ILE A 831 -2.67 35.00 -24.16
C ILE A 831 -3.86 35.86 -23.69
N VAL A 832 -3.81 37.17 -23.92
CA VAL A 832 -4.91 38.10 -23.58
C VAL A 832 -6.20 37.74 -24.32
N GLN A 833 -6.13 37.51 -25.63
CA GLN A 833 -7.31 37.16 -26.44
C GLN A 833 -7.96 35.85 -25.98
N HIS A 834 -7.17 34.82 -25.65
CA HIS A 834 -7.70 33.56 -25.12
C HIS A 834 -8.48 33.76 -23.81
N LEU A 835 -7.93 34.56 -22.88
CA LEU A 835 -8.60 34.88 -21.61
C LEU A 835 -9.89 35.70 -21.81
N LYS A 836 -9.84 36.74 -22.65
CA LYS A 836 -11.01 37.60 -22.94
C LYS A 836 -12.11 36.87 -23.74
N ASN A 837 -11.75 35.93 -24.61
CA ASN A 837 -12.71 35.07 -25.31
C ASN A 837 -13.40 34.09 -24.37
N ARG A 838 -12.74 33.63 -23.29
CA ARG A 838 -13.36 32.80 -22.24
C ARG A 838 -14.26 33.61 -21.31
N SER A 839 -13.86 34.83 -20.95
CA SER A 839 -14.66 35.74 -20.12
C SER A 839 -14.36 37.20 -20.46
N PRO A 840 -15.29 37.94 -21.09
CA PRO A 840 -15.09 39.36 -21.36
C PRO A 840 -14.84 40.18 -20.08
N ALA A 841 -15.42 39.73 -18.96
CA ALA A 841 -15.37 40.38 -17.65
C ALA A 841 -14.09 40.10 -16.84
N VAL A 842 -13.22 39.17 -17.24
CA VAL A 842 -11.98 38.91 -16.47
C VAL A 842 -11.05 40.13 -16.49
N LEU A 843 -10.55 40.55 -15.33
CA LEU A 843 -9.47 41.54 -15.26
C LEU A 843 -8.18 40.88 -15.73
N VAL A 844 -7.47 41.50 -16.67
CA VAL A 844 -6.17 41.02 -17.14
C VAL A 844 -5.15 42.12 -16.91
N VAL A 845 -4.11 41.84 -16.12
CA VAL A 845 -3.05 42.80 -15.77
C VAL A 845 -1.74 42.31 -16.34
N LEU A 846 -1.07 43.14 -17.15
CA LEU A 846 0.25 42.82 -17.70
C LEU A 846 1.36 43.36 -16.79
N ILE A 847 2.30 42.51 -16.37
CA ILE A 847 3.46 42.90 -15.57
C ILE A 847 4.71 42.81 -16.45
N THR A 848 5.48 43.89 -16.53
CA THR A 848 6.75 43.89 -17.27
C THR A 848 7.79 43.02 -16.58
N PRO A 849 8.78 42.46 -17.30
CA PRO A 849 9.98 41.95 -16.65
C PRO A 849 10.62 43.00 -15.70
N PRO A 850 11.28 42.57 -14.61
CA PRO A 850 12.07 43.45 -13.76
C PRO A 850 13.30 43.99 -14.52
N PRO A 851 14.01 45.00 -13.96
CA PRO A 851 15.36 45.31 -14.43
C PRO A 851 16.33 44.15 -14.11
N VAL A 852 17.51 44.14 -14.73
CA VAL A 852 18.49 43.03 -14.59
C VAL A 852 19.81 43.56 -14.03
N ASP A 853 20.29 42.97 -12.93
CA ASP A 853 21.67 43.19 -12.45
C ASP A 853 22.62 42.24 -13.17
N GLU A 854 23.34 42.77 -14.15
CA GLU A 854 24.31 42.03 -14.97
C GLU A 854 25.49 41.48 -14.16
N GLN A 855 25.86 42.11 -13.04
CA GLN A 855 26.89 41.57 -12.16
C GLN A 855 26.34 40.36 -11.38
N GLY A 856 25.14 40.47 -10.80
CA GLY A 856 24.44 39.36 -10.16
C GLY A 856 24.23 38.16 -11.11
N ARG A 857 23.84 38.41 -12.37
CA ARG A 857 23.77 37.34 -13.40
C ARG A 857 25.12 36.67 -13.64
N LEU A 858 26.22 37.42 -13.69
CA LEU A 858 27.57 36.85 -13.86
C LEU A 858 28.03 36.06 -12.63
N GLU A 859 27.71 36.53 -11.42
CA GLU A 859 27.98 35.84 -10.15
C GLU A 859 27.23 34.50 -10.09
N PHE A 860 25.93 34.51 -10.40
CA PHE A 860 25.09 33.32 -10.49
C PHE A 860 25.51 32.35 -11.61
N ALA A 861 25.83 32.85 -12.81
CA ALA A 861 26.29 32.00 -13.91
C ALA A 861 27.58 31.25 -13.55
N ARG A 862 28.48 31.88 -12.77
CA ARG A 862 29.70 31.24 -12.25
C ARG A 862 29.40 30.20 -11.16
N SER A 863 28.47 30.46 -10.24
CA SER A 863 28.11 29.45 -9.22
C SER A 863 27.42 28.22 -9.84
N LEU A 864 26.63 28.39 -10.90
CA LEU A 864 25.93 27.28 -11.56
C LEU A 864 26.81 26.46 -12.53
N TYR A 865 27.77 27.09 -13.22
CA TYR A 865 28.53 26.46 -14.32
C TYR A 865 30.06 26.44 -14.13
N GLY A 866 30.59 27.07 -13.08
CA GLY A 866 32.04 27.15 -12.81
C GLY A 866 32.82 27.73 -13.99
N ASP A 867 33.96 27.11 -14.33
CA ASP A 867 34.82 27.51 -15.46
C ASP A 867 34.15 27.43 -16.84
N LYS A 868 32.95 26.81 -16.94
CA LYS A 868 32.15 26.76 -18.18
C LYS A 868 31.21 27.94 -18.34
N ALA A 869 31.10 28.82 -17.33
CA ALA A 869 30.30 30.03 -17.42
C ALA A 869 30.85 30.98 -18.51
N THR A 870 29.96 31.51 -19.35
CA THR A 870 30.34 32.50 -20.36
C THR A 870 30.79 33.81 -19.70
N LYS A 871 31.80 34.50 -20.25
CA LYS A 871 32.32 35.77 -19.68
C LYS A 871 31.35 36.96 -19.79
N LEU A 872 30.18 36.80 -20.41
CA LEU A 872 29.16 37.82 -20.64
C LEU A 872 27.83 37.34 -20.06
N PRO A 873 27.00 38.22 -19.46
CA PRO A 873 25.73 37.83 -18.87
C PRO A 873 24.74 37.38 -19.96
N GLU A 874 23.97 36.34 -19.67
CA GLU A 874 22.88 35.80 -20.49
C GLU A 874 21.82 36.83 -20.92
N ARG A 875 21.64 37.89 -20.12
CA ARG A 875 20.61 38.94 -20.23
C ARG A 875 21.26 40.28 -19.84
N THR A 876 20.83 41.38 -20.45
CA THR A 876 21.27 42.74 -20.08
C THR A 876 20.09 43.61 -19.64
N ASN A 877 20.33 44.65 -18.84
CA ASN A 877 19.25 45.55 -18.43
C ASN A 877 18.64 46.28 -19.64
N GLU A 878 19.49 46.60 -20.63
CA GLU A 878 19.07 47.13 -21.94
C GLU A 878 18.12 46.17 -22.67
N SER A 879 18.40 44.87 -22.65
CA SER A 879 17.53 43.87 -23.28
C SER A 879 16.16 43.84 -22.59
N ALA A 880 16.12 43.76 -21.26
CA ALA A 880 14.87 43.74 -20.49
C ALA A 880 14.01 45.01 -20.73
N ALA A 881 14.64 46.17 -20.89
CA ALA A 881 13.97 47.43 -21.19
C ALA A 881 13.12 47.37 -22.48
N VAL A 882 13.57 46.63 -23.51
CA VAL A 882 12.84 46.49 -24.78
C VAL A 882 11.56 45.65 -24.61
N TYR A 883 11.64 44.54 -23.88
CA TYR A 883 10.47 43.70 -23.60
C TYR A 883 9.50 44.40 -22.63
N ALA A 884 10.01 45.10 -21.61
CA ALA A 884 9.20 45.95 -20.74
C ALA A 884 8.44 47.03 -21.53
N LYS A 885 9.12 47.73 -22.45
CA LYS A 885 8.48 48.71 -23.34
C LYS A 885 7.36 48.08 -24.16
N GLN A 886 7.59 46.94 -24.82
CA GLN A 886 6.56 46.30 -25.66
C GLN A 886 5.39 45.72 -24.86
N CYS A 887 5.61 45.28 -23.62
CA CYS A 887 4.54 44.87 -22.71
C CYS A 887 3.63 46.05 -22.34
N VAL A 888 4.20 47.23 -22.00
CA VAL A 888 3.43 48.46 -21.73
C VAL A 888 2.76 49.03 -22.99
N GLU A 889 3.41 48.89 -24.16
CA GLU A 889 2.85 49.32 -25.44
C GLU A 889 1.62 48.48 -25.82
N LEU A 890 1.71 47.15 -25.68
CA LEU A 890 0.60 46.22 -25.89
C LEU A 890 -0.53 46.42 -24.87
N ALA A 891 -0.24 46.72 -23.61
CA ALA A 891 -1.26 47.04 -22.62
C ALA A 891 -2.11 48.24 -23.05
N LYS A 892 -1.46 49.28 -23.61
CA LYS A 892 -2.12 50.48 -24.15
C LYS A 892 -2.90 50.17 -25.45
N GLU A 893 -2.37 49.33 -26.34
CA GLU A 893 -3.10 48.85 -27.53
C GLU A 893 -4.42 48.13 -27.16
N LEU A 894 -4.40 47.34 -26.08
CA LEU A 894 -5.51 46.48 -25.67
C LEU A 894 -6.40 47.08 -24.56
N GLY A 895 -6.10 48.29 -24.08
CA GLY A 895 -6.86 48.95 -23.01
C GLY A 895 -6.77 48.25 -21.65
N LEU A 896 -5.66 47.57 -21.36
CA LEU A 896 -5.43 46.82 -20.12
C LEU A 896 -4.60 47.62 -19.09
N PRO A 897 -4.81 47.41 -17.78
CA PRO A 897 -3.86 47.84 -16.76
C PRO A 897 -2.50 47.13 -16.91
N SER A 898 -1.42 47.86 -16.63
CA SER A 898 -0.06 47.31 -16.66
C SER A 898 0.85 47.86 -15.57
N ILE A 899 1.67 46.99 -14.99
CA ILE A 899 2.67 47.33 -13.97
C ILE A 899 4.05 47.38 -14.64
N ASN A 900 4.62 48.59 -14.76
CA ASN A 900 5.95 48.81 -15.31
C ASN A 900 7.03 48.66 -14.22
N LEU A 901 7.24 47.41 -13.80
CA LEU A 901 8.23 47.03 -12.80
C LEU A 901 9.65 47.41 -13.21
N TRP A 902 9.98 47.37 -14.51
CA TRP A 902 11.29 47.74 -15.05
C TRP A 902 11.67 49.18 -14.67
N SER A 903 10.77 50.15 -14.91
CA SER A 903 11.01 51.53 -14.45
C SER A 903 10.87 51.65 -12.94
N LYS A 904 9.84 51.04 -12.33
CA LYS A 904 9.48 51.26 -10.93
C LYS A 904 10.60 50.90 -9.94
N MET A 905 11.27 49.77 -10.17
CA MET A 905 12.40 49.35 -9.32
C MET A 905 13.62 50.27 -9.45
N GLN A 906 13.83 50.88 -10.62
CA GLN A 906 14.97 51.76 -10.89
C GLN A 906 14.79 53.19 -10.34
N GLU A 907 13.62 53.53 -9.78
CA GLU A 907 13.41 54.77 -9.00
C GLU A 907 14.20 54.79 -7.67
N THR A 908 14.70 53.63 -7.22
CA THR A 908 15.43 53.49 -5.95
C THR A 908 16.93 53.33 -6.19
N GLU A 909 17.76 54.14 -5.53
CA GLU A 909 19.22 53.95 -5.56
C GLU A 909 19.62 52.58 -4.94
N GLY A 910 20.55 51.88 -5.58
CA GLY A 910 21.01 50.55 -5.14
C GLY A 910 20.01 49.40 -5.38
N TRP A 911 19.02 49.59 -6.26
CA TRP A 911 17.99 48.59 -6.60
C TRP A 911 18.54 47.20 -6.93
N GLN A 912 19.75 47.10 -7.49
CA GLN A 912 20.37 45.87 -7.98
C GLN A 912 20.40 44.76 -6.91
N LYS A 913 20.99 45.04 -5.74
CA LYS A 913 21.06 44.07 -4.62
C LYS A 913 19.93 44.25 -3.60
N LYS A 914 19.20 45.37 -3.66
CA LYS A 914 18.03 45.61 -2.77
C LYS A 914 16.79 44.86 -3.22
N PHE A 915 16.54 44.76 -4.52
CA PHE A 915 15.34 44.15 -5.08
C PHE A 915 15.59 42.81 -5.79
N LEU A 916 16.83 42.50 -6.19
CA LEU A 916 17.17 41.25 -6.88
C LEU A 916 18.20 40.43 -6.09
N SER A 917 17.99 39.11 -6.00
CA SER A 917 18.83 38.18 -5.23
C SER A 917 19.97 37.57 -6.07
N ASP A 918 19.66 37.11 -7.28
CA ASP A 918 20.61 36.57 -8.27
C ASP A 918 20.77 37.49 -9.50
N GLY A 919 20.29 38.73 -9.40
CA GLY A 919 20.20 39.69 -10.48
C GLY A 919 19.04 39.48 -11.47
N LEU A 920 18.08 38.59 -11.16
CA LEU A 920 16.81 38.46 -11.89
C LEU A 920 15.60 38.18 -10.99
N HIS A 921 15.75 37.27 -10.03
CA HIS A 921 14.72 36.88 -9.08
C HIS A 921 14.66 37.86 -7.90
N LEU A 922 13.46 38.01 -7.32
CA LEU A 922 13.17 39.09 -6.38
C LEU A 922 13.60 38.75 -4.94
N THR A 923 14.13 39.75 -4.21
CA THR A 923 14.27 39.72 -2.74
C THR A 923 12.90 39.89 -2.05
N ALA A 924 12.84 39.82 -0.72
CA ALA A 924 11.61 40.12 0.02
C ALA A 924 11.11 41.55 -0.26
N GLU A 925 12.01 42.53 -0.33
CA GLU A 925 11.70 43.91 -0.69
C GLU A 925 11.28 44.04 -2.16
N GLY A 926 11.91 43.29 -3.07
CA GLY A 926 11.51 43.26 -4.48
C GLY A 926 10.12 42.66 -4.69
N ASN A 927 9.76 41.65 -3.89
CA ASN A 927 8.42 41.07 -3.84
C ASN A 927 7.39 42.06 -3.25
N ALA A 928 7.74 42.80 -2.20
CA ALA A 928 6.86 43.81 -1.60
C ALA A 928 6.44 44.88 -2.63
N VAL A 929 7.38 45.38 -3.45
CA VAL A 929 7.06 46.33 -4.53
C VAL A 929 6.07 45.76 -5.55
N VAL A 930 6.19 44.46 -5.91
CA VAL A 930 5.22 43.82 -6.81
C VAL A 930 3.84 43.68 -6.15
N HIS A 931 3.80 43.32 -4.86
CA HIS A 931 2.55 43.22 -4.10
C HIS A 931 1.82 44.57 -4.00
N GLU A 932 2.52 45.64 -3.63
CA GLU A 932 1.96 47.00 -3.56
C GLU A 932 1.39 47.46 -4.91
N GLU A 933 2.14 47.30 -6.00
CA GLU A 933 1.69 47.68 -7.35
C GLU A 933 0.48 46.83 -7.82
N VAL A 934 0.46 45.52 -7.53
CA VAL A 934 -0.68 44.65 -7.86
C VAL A 934 -1.93 45.01 -7.05
N VAL A 935 -1.79 45.26 -5.75
CA VAL A 935 -2.91 45.68 -4.89
C VAL A 935 -3.44 47.05 -5.31
N ARG A 936 -2.57 48.00 -5.68
CA ARG A 936 -3.02 49.30 -6.22
C ARG A 936 -3.81 49.13 -7.51
N VAL A 937 -3.28 48.39 -8.49
CA VAL A 937 -3.96 48.16 -9.79
C VAL A 937 -5.27 47.37 -9.64
N PHE A 938 -5.35 46.41 -8.73
CA PHE A 938 -6.60 45.71 -8.43
C PHE A 938 -7.63 46.65 -7.80
N SER A 939 -7.21 47.54 -6.89
CA SER A 939 -8.09 48.55 -6.28
C SER A 939 -8.59 49.57 -7.31
N GLU A 940 -7.71 50.10 -8.16
CA GLU A 940 -8.05 50.98 -9.30
C GLU A 940 -9.05 50.31 -10.28
N ALA A 941 -9.01 48.98 -10.40
CA ALA A 941 -9.88 48.19 -11.27
C ALA A 941 -11.18 47.69 -10.60
N GLY A 942 -11.43 48.03 -9.33
CA GLY A 942 -12.65 47.62 -8.60
C GLY A 942 -12.59 46.23 -7.96
N LEU A 943 -11.41 45.64 -7.82
CA LEU A 943 -11.14 44.48 -6.96
C LEU A 943 -10.44 44.95 -5.68
N SER A 944 -11.14 45.78 -4.90
CA SER A 944 -10.64 46.32 -3.63
C SER A 944 -10.85 45.31 -2.49
N ALA A 945 -9.76 44.75 -1.95
CA ALA A 945 -9.85 43.73 -0.89
C ALA A 945 -10.67 44.16 0.35
N PRO A 946 -10.61 45.42 0.84
CA PRO A 946 -11.49 45.88 1.92
C PRO A 946 -12.99 45.82 1.58
N GLU A 947 -13.36 46.05 0.33
CA GLU A 947 -14.76 46.08 -0.15
C GLU A 947 -15.34 44.69 -0.44
N MET A 948 -14.49 43.67 -0.61
CA MET A 948 -14.95 42.30 -0.81
C MET A 948 -15.49 41.67 0.49
N PRO A 949 -16.68 41.04 0.46
CA PRO A 949 -17.26 40.35 1.61
C PRO A 949 -16.48 39.07 1.96
N TYR A 950 -16.54 38.66 3.21
CA TYR A 950 -16.05 37.36 3.64
C TYR A 950 -16.94 36.22 3.12
N ASP A 951 -16.33 35.04 2.95
CA ASP A 951 -16.99 33.80 2.54
C ASP A 951 -18.07 33.31 3.52
N PHE A 952 -17.78 33.42 4.81
CA PHE A 952 -18.62 33.07 5.95
C PHE A 952 -18.56 34.19 7.02
N PRO A 953 -19.44 34.18 8.04
CA PRO A 953 -19.47 35.24 9.06
C PRO A 953 -18.14 35.38 9.82
N HIS A 954 -17.87 36.56 10.37
CA HIS A 954 -16.83 36.71 11.38
C HIS A 954 -17.25 35.99 12.68
N HIS A 955 -16.30 35.50 13.48
CA HIS A 955 -16.65 34.74 14.69
C HIS A 955 -17.38 35.57 15.77
N LEU A 956 -17.39 36.91 15.63
CA LEU A 956 -18.15 37.85 16.47
C LEU A 956 -19.62 38.01 16.02
N GLU A 957 -19.95 37.52 14.82
CA GLU A 957 -21.30 37.52 14.24
C GLU A 957 -22.01 36.18 14.47
N ILE A 958 -21.30 35.20 15.05
CA ILE A 958 -21.82 33.89 15.42
C ILE A 958 -22.33 33.98 16.86
N ASP A 959 -23.65 33.86 17.01
CA ASP A 959 -24.31 33.70 18.31
C ASP A 959 -23.87 32.37 18.95
N GLY A 960 -23.39 32.42 20.20
CA GLY A 960 -22.87 31.24 20.91
C GLY A 960 -23.94 30.26 21.37
N GLU A 961 -25.17 30.73 21.58
CA GLU A 961 -26.31 29.87 21.96
C GLU A 961 -27.10 29.39 20.73
N ASN A 962 -27.04 30.13 19.62
CA ASN A 962 -27.68 29.75 18.35
C ASN A 962 -26.80 30.03 17.12
N PRO A 963 -25.71 29.27 16.93
CA PRO A 963 -24.76 29.51 15.85
C PRO A 963 -25.37 29.31 14.47
N GLU A 964 -26.36 28.42 14.34
CA GLU A 964 -27.04 28.15 13.07
C GLU A 964 -27.64 29.40 12.44
N LYS A 965 -28.20 30.29 13.25
CA LYS A 965 -28.82 31.56 12.81
C LYS A 965 -27.85 32.45 12.01
N ALA A 966 -26.55 32.41 12.30
CA ALA A 966 -25.53 33.14 11.54
C ALA A 966 -25.25 32.50 10.18
N PHE A 967 -25.40 31.18 10.05
CA PHE A 967 -25.18 30.43 8.82
C PHE A 967 -26.44 30.25 7.96
N GLN A 968 -27.64 30.24 8.54
CA GLN A 968 -28.92 30.05 7.83
C GLN A 968 -29.10 31.05 6.67
N ASN A 969 -28.71 32.32 6.86
CA ASN A 969 -28.77 33.36 5.84
C ASN A 969 -27.75 33.20 4.67
N LEU A 970 -26.76 32.32 4.82
CA LEU A 970 -25.71 32.04 3.83
C LEU A 970 -25.80 30.63 3.23
N CYS A 971 -26.34 29.68 3.98
CA CYS A 971 -26.39 28.24 3.67
C CYS A 971 -27.81 27.74 3.33
N ALA A 972 -28.76 28.64 3.07
CA ALA A 972 -30.18 28.32 2.85
C ALA A 972 -30.49 27.24 1.78
N GLY A 973 -29.57 26.96 0.86
CA GLY A 973 -29.70 25.86 -0.11
C GLY A 973 -29.48 24.45 0.45
N TYR A 974 -29.01 24.30 1.71
CA TYR A 974 -28.64 23.01 2.29
C TYR A 974 -29.63 22.45 3.33
N LEU A 975 -30.47 23.29 3.95
CA LEU A 975 -31.33 22.91 5.08
C LEU A 975 -32.72 22.35 4.67
N ASN A 976 -32.96 22.14 3.37
CA ASN A 976 -34.16 21.46 2.86
C ASN A 976 -33.92 19.96 2.55
N VAL A 977 -33.03 19.30 3.32
CA VAL A 977 -33.11 17.85 3.49
C VAL A 977 -34.14 17.62 4.60
N SER A 978 -35.27 17.03 4.24
CA SER A 978 -36.44 16.84 5.13
C SER A 978 -36.09 16.14 6.44
N ASP A 979 -36.74 16.57 7.53
CA ASP A 979 -36.71 15.93 8.84
C ASP A 979 -36.86 14.41 8.77
N GLU A 980 -35.82 13.69 9.19
CA GLU A 980 -35.96 12.50 10.04
C GLU A 980 -34.59 12.15 10.68
N THR A 981 -34.56 11.99 12.00
CA THR A 981 -33.42 11.48 12.80
C THR A 981 -32.16 12.34 12.96
N VAL A 982 -32.32 13.60 13.41
CA VAL A 982 -31.29 14.23 14.28
C VAL A 982 -31.59 13.84 15.73
N PRO A 983 -30.69 13.14 16.46
CA PRO A 983 -30.88 12.90 17.88
C PRO A 983 -30.66 14.20 18.66
N GLN A 984 -31.58 14.57 19.55
CA GLN A 984 -31.34 15.65 20.51
C GLN A 984 -30.19 15.25 21.43
N VAL A 985 -29.16 16.09 21.51
CA VAL A 985 -28.09 15.95 22.49
C VAL A 985 -28.53 16.67 23.77
N GLU A 986 -29.12 15.92 24.70
CA GLU A 986 -29.37 16.43 26.05
C GLU A 986 -28.02 16.66 26.75
N TYR A 987 -27.66 17.93 26.94
CA TYR A 987 -26.56 18.33 27.81
C TYR A 987 -27.02 18.28 29.27
N GLU A 988 -26.86 17.12 29.92
CA GLU A 988 -26.94 17.06 31.39
C GLU A 988 -25.82 17.92 32.00
N ALA A 989 -26.20 19.06 32.57
CA ALA A 989 -25.29 20.03 33.15
C ALA A 989 -24.74 19.55 34.52
N SER A 990 -23.75 18.66 34.49
CA SER A 990 -23.03 18.18 35.68
C SER A 990 -22.10 19.27 36.27
N ASN A 991 -22.69 20.33 36.81
CA ASN A 991 -22.00 21.37 37.55
C ASN A 991 -21.41 20.81 38.85
N ASN A 992 -20.12 20.47 38.84
CA ASN A 992 -19.17 20.70 39.95
C ASN A 992 -17.77 20.13 39.64
N VAL A 993 -16.77 21.00 39.58
CA VAL A 993 -15.58 21.00 40.46
C VAL A 993 -14.76 22.26 40.16
N VAL A 994 -14.38 22.99 41.20
CA VAL A 994 -13.64 24.25 41.09
C VAL A 994 -12.14 23.97 41.03
N TRP A 995 -11.45 24.51 40.01
CA TRP A 995 -9.99 24.60 40.01
C TRP A 995 -9.54 25.76 40.91
N GLY A 996 -9.31 25.45 42.19
CA GLY A 996 -8.69 26.37 43.13
C GLY A 996 -7.18 26.43 42.93
N LEU A 997 -6.65 27.62 42.66
CA LEU A 997 -5.20 27.90 42.75
C LEU A 997 -4.78 27.92 44.23
N HIS A 998 -3.84 27.06 44.62
CA HIS A 998 -2.77 27.42 45.57
C HIS A 998 -1.64 26.39 45.62
N ASN A 999 -0.40 26.90 45.56
CA ASN A 999 0.89 26.24 45.81
C ASN A 999 1.26 25.08 44.86
#